data_AF-A0A8J6T7Z5-F1
#
_entry.id   AF-A0A8J6T7Z5-F1
#
_cell.length_a   1.000
_cell.length_b   1.000
_cell.length_c   1.000
_cell.angle_alpha   90.00
_cell.angle_beta   90.00
_cell.angle_gamma   90.00
#
_symmetry.space_group_name_H-M   'P 1'
#
loop_
_entity.id
_entity.type
_entity.pdbx_description
1 polymer ?
#
loop_
_entity_poly.entity_id
_entity_poly.type
_entity_poly.pdbx_seq_one_letter_code
_entity_poly.pdbx_strand_id
1 'polypeptide(L)'
;MISSTPGVSLSSGQEHTRGGAIAFPLPSVAFAVGTFGVGTLLIVGTVATPAAAQSIVPANDGTGTRVRIDGDRYIIRGGQLSEDGANLFQSFERFGLSPNEIALFRSDPTIQNILARVVGGDPSLINGLLQVTGGDSNLYLMNPAGILFGANARLDVPASFTATTANAIGFEQGWFNGSGANDYTSLTGAPTQFAFTMTEPGAIANAGNLSVSEGHSLTLLGGTVTNTGELAAPAGQIALTAVSGANRVRLSQAGHLLSVEIEPVTANPQSGEPTSWTLPTASLPELLTGGSASNATGLRLNRNGEVELVGSGIQIPNQAGVAIASGSLDVSSTAPGQPGGTVQVLGDVVGLIEANVDASGSGGGTVLIGGDYQGQGSIPTASRTLIDRDSVINANAEESENGGRVIVWANDTAAFHGSISAQGGDSGDGGFVEVSGHENLIFRGTVNTSAANGQVGTLLLDPLNIIIVAGNGADDDAQLLGDSVVLAGDGNPNESFTISETAIENAAASGNLQLEATNDITIESLSDGVLTLFSLGTFELGTIQFRADADGDGVGTFAMNLNDTLDTNSSDLVISGANLLLGNIDTSSGGDGGDVTLNAVRAIRVNTINAQGFEGTGGTVNITAGRLFRVLDSFSDRNEINASISTSGLGGGGSISIQHDGGRTETPFTIGTANPTNGTAGAITTGESTLTAANSPIIGTEFVLGNIQVLTSEPTPTPTPTPTPTPTPTPTPTPTPTPTPTPTPTPTPTPPPFNEEELLPRNPPNPTPEIVSRSPVTIDTAIAPLEENFTQEFENYLGLENTRIRSLDEAKEILQEIEDATGAKPAFIYVSFVPESLSLLPGNYTPQDSDQLELVVITKTGLTRRRVPEATRAQVLAAAQTFRGEVTNPRRTRSTSYLTSAQQLYQWLVVPIQPALQAQEINNLVFLPDVGLRSLPFSALHNGEQFLIEQYSVGLMPSLSLTDTRYVDIKDAQMLAMGVSESTQGQTPLPAVPVELSTVVLNLWRGRIFLNDNATIANLQQIRTEQPFGIIHMATHADFVGGLVNDSYIQLWNDKLRMDQVRQLGWNDPAVEMLVLSACRTALGDEQAELGFAGLAVQTGVKTAVASLWYVSDAGTAALMTGFYQSLSTAPIKAEALRQAQIAMARGEVYLEDGQLRGLEGIEGLNLPSASLDISSRELSHPYYWAAFTMIGNPW
;
A
#
# COMPACT_ATOMS: atom_id res chain seq x y z
N MET A 1 0.50 67.88 11.90
CA MET A 1 1.47 68.66 11.09
C MET A 1 1.45 68.05 9.70
N ILE A 2 0.87 68.72 8.69
CA ILE A 2 1.57 69.51 7.65
C ILE A 2 2.44 68.58 6.75
N SER A 3 2.24 68.40 5.43
CA SER A 3 1.20 68.92 4.50
C SER A 3 1.23 68.24 3.11
N SER A 4 0.05 68.08 2.47
CA SER A 4 -0.31 68.26 1.02
C SER A 4 0.55 67.63 -0.11
N THR A 5 0.08 66.70 -0.97
CA THR A 5 -0.94 66.77 -2.07
C THR A 5 -0.52 67.65 -3.31
N PRO A 6 -1.25 67.72 -4.47
CA PRO A 6 -0.85 67.03 -5.72
C PRO A 6 -0.90 67.92 -7.02
N GLY A 7 -0.74 67.33 -8.22
CA GLY A 7 -1.08 67.96 -9.52
C GLY A 7 -0.67 67.08 -10.74
N VAL A 8 -1.36 66.88 -11.88
CA VAL A 8 -2.45 67.53 -12.67
C VAL A 8 -1.99 68.30 -13.93
N SER A 9 -2.64 67.99 -15.07
CA SER A 9 -2.85 68.75 -16.34
C SER A 9 -1.89 68.66 -17.56
N LEU A 10 -2.40 68.02 -18.62
CA LEU A 10 -2.77 68.57 -19.96
C LEU A 10 -1.88 69.60 -20.71
N SER A 11 -1.46 69.24 -21.94
CA SER A 11 -1.51 70.01 -23.22
C SER A 11 -0.80 69.18 -24.32
N SER A 12 -1.20 68.98 -25.59
CA SER A 12 -1.99 69.68 -26.63
C SER A 12 -1.16 70.47 -27.66
N GLY A 13 -1.16 70.02 -28.92
CA GLY A 13 -0.62 70.71 -30.12
C GLY A 13 0.40 69.86 -30.90
N GLN A 14 0.04 69.14 -31.97
CA GLN A 14 -0.23 69.59 -33.37
C GLN A 14 1.01 70.09 -34.13
N GLU A 15 1.40 69.39 -35.20
CA GLU A 15 1.74 70.02 -36.49
C GLU A 15 1.58 69.07 -37.71
N HIS A 16 0.95 69.63 -38.75
CA HIS A 16 1.07 69.37 -40.20
C HIS A 16 0.60 68.08 -40.92
N THR A 17 0.11 68.32 -42.14
CA THR A 17 -0.69 67.44 -43.02
C THR A 17 -0.17 67.38 -44.46
N ARG A 18 -0.45 66.26 -45.16
CA ARG A 18 -0.60 66.03 -46.63
C ARG A 18 -1.14 64.58 -46.77
N GLY A 19 -2.29 64.25 -47.37
CA GLY A 19 -2.67 64.34 -48.81
C GLY A 19 -2.00 63.19 -49.60
N GLY A 20 -2.65 62.30 -50.37
CA GLY A 20 -4.06 62.06 -50.78
C GLY A 20 -4.17 60.67 -51.47
N ALA A 21 -5.31 60.30 -52.07
CA ALA A 21 -5.63 58.89 -52.45
C ALA A 21 -5.84 58.60 -53.97
N ILE A 22 -6.11 57.31 -54.31
CA ILE A 22 -6.93 56.74 -55.44
C ILE A 22 -6.25 55.89 -56.56
N ALA A 23 -6.56 54.56 -56.55
CA ALA A 23 -6.97 53.60 -57.62
C ALA A 23 -6.12 53.07 -58.84
N PHE A 24 -6.09 51.71 -58.95
CA PHE A 24 -6.37 50.77 -60.10
C PHE A 24 -5.61 50.86 -61.47
N PRO A 25 -5.50 49.80 -62.35
CA PRO A 25 -6.48 48.72 -62.64
C PRO A 25 -5.98 47.28 -63.04
N LEU A 26 -6.92 46.41 -63.48
CA LEU A 26 -6.78 45.05 -64.08
C LEU A 26 -6.37 45.08 -65.58
N PRO A 27 -5.94 43.96 -66.23
CA PRO A 27 -6.88 42.96 -66.85
C PRO A 27 -6.39 41.48 -66.81
N SER A 28 -7.23 40.44 -67.00
CA SER A 28 -7.60 39.89 -68.34
C SER A 28 -8.72 38.83 -68.27
N VAL A 29 -9.42 38.58 -69.38
CA VAL A 29 -10.68 37.81 -69.49
C VAL A 29 -10.59 36.72 -70.58
N ALA A 30 -11.31 35.59 -70.41
CA ALA A 30 -11.73 34.72 -71.52
C ALA A 30 -13.16 34.14 -71.30
N PHE A 31 -13.89 33.97 -72.40
CA PHE A 31 -15.36 33.96 -72.58
C PHE A 31 -16.19 32.74 -72.08
N ALA A 32 -17.51 32.95 -72.04
CA ALA A 32 -18.58 32.08 -71.52
C ALA A 32 -19.26 31.10 -72.54
N VAL A 33 -19.88 30.02 -72.02
CA VAL A 33 -21.25 29.43 -72.27
C VAL A 33 -21.52 28.38 -71.15
N GLY A 34 -22.73 28.12 -70.59
CA GLY A 34 -23.99 28.86 -70.66
C GLY A 34 -25.31 28.04 -70.69
N THR A 35 -25.68 27.23 -69.67
CA THR A 35 -26.99 26.55 -69.59
C THR A 35 -27.62 26.43 -68.19
N PHE A 36 -28.96 26.44 -68.17
CA PHE A 36 -29.94 26.49 -67.08
C PHE A 36 -29.82 25.50 -65.89
N GLY A 37 -30.33 25.94 -64.73
CA GLY A 37 -30.78 25.06 -63.62
C GLY A 37 -31.25 25.85 -62.39
N VAL A 38 -32.56 26.06 -62.22
CA VAL A 38 -33.14 26.73 -61.03
C VAL A 38 -33.41 25.70 -59.94
N GLY A 39 -32.96 25.96 -58.70
CA GLY A 39 -33.28 25.16 -57.52
C GLY A 39 -33.28 26.02 -56.26
N THR A 40 -34.47 26.40 -55.78
CA THR A 40 -34.64 27.15 -54.53
C THR A 40 -34.37 26.24 -53.34
N LEU A 41 -33.48 26.61 -52.43
CA LEU A 41 -33.35 25.97 -51.13
C LEU A 41 -33.68 26.96 -50.01
N LEU A 42 -34.69 26.64 -49.21
CA LEU A 42 -35.03 27.42 -48.01
C LEU A 42 -33.89 27.28 -46.99
N ILE A 43 -33.41 28.41 -46.49
CA ILE A 43 -32.62 28.43 -45.25
C ILE A 43 -33.62 28.43 -44.09
N VAL A 44 -33.88 27.25 -43.53
CA VAL A 44 -34.51 27.13 -42.21
C VAL A 44 -33.39 27.28 -41.19
N GLY A 45 -33.42 28.38 -40.41
CA GLY A 45 -32.53 28.53 -39.27
C GLY A 45 -32.92 27.55 -38.17
N THR A 46 -32.10 26.52 -37.96
CA THR A 46 -32.24 25.61 -36.83
C THR A 46 -31.82 26.32 -35.55
N VAL A 47 -32.79 26.77 -34.76
CA VAL A 47 -32.56 27.10 -33.35
C VAL A 47 -32.16 25.80 -32.65
N ALA A 48 -31.02 25.78 -31.98
CA ALA A 48 -30.61 24.63 -31.19
C ALA A 48 -31.59 24.44 -30.02
N THR A 49 -32.31 23.32 -30.01
CA THR A 49 -33.11 22.90 -28.87
C THR A 49 -32.19 22.31 -27.79
N PRO A 50 -32.40 22.60 -26.50
CA PRO A 50 -31.67 21.91 -25.44
C PRO A 50 -31.95 20.40 -25.48
N ALA A 51 -30.95 19.59 -25.15
CA ALA A 51 -31.10 18.14 -25.10
C ALA A 51 -32.04 17.73 -23.95
N ALA A 52 -33.01 16.86 -24.24
CA ALA A 52 -33.86 16.23 -23.24
C ALA A 52 -33.21 14.93 -22.72
N ALA A 53 -33.55 14.52 -21.50
CA ALA A 53 -33.12 13.21 -20.99
C ALA A 53 -33.80 12.07 -21.77
N GLN A 54 -33.24 10.86 -21.68
CA GLN A 54 -33.87 9.68 -22.28
C GLN A 54 -35.17 9.34 -21.53
N SER A 55 -36.32 9.41 -22.19
CA SER A 55 -37.61 9.04 -21.60
C SER A 55 -37.63 7.58 -21.14
N ILE A 56 -38.31 7.27 -20.03
CA ILE A 56 -38.47 5.90 -19.53
C ILE A 56 -39.19 4.99 -20.55
N VAL A 57 -38.54 3.89 -20.96
CA VAL A 57 -39.07 2.88 -21.88
C VAL A 57 -39.03 1.51 -21.19
N PRO A 58 -40.17 0.79 -21.03
CA PRO A 58 -40.18 -0.56 -20.48
C PRO A 58 -39.51 -1.57 -21.42
N ALA A 59 -38.78 -2.54 -20.87
CA ALA A 59 -38.13 -3.59 -21.64
C ALA A 59 -39.16 -4.57 -22.23
N ASN A 60 -38.85 -5.11 -23.42
CA ASN A 60 -39.65 -6.17 -24.06
C ASN A 60 -39.02 -7.56 -23.82
N ASP A 61 -38.72 -7.86 -22.56
CA ASP A 61 -37.95 -9.04 -22.11
C ASP A 61 -38.80 -10.12 -21.41
N GLY A 62 -40.13 -9.95 -21.40
CA GLY A 62 -41.07 -10.84 -20.71
C GLY A 62 -41.44 -10.43 -19.29
N THR A 63 -40.75 -9.46 -18.67
CA THR A 63 -41.05 -8.99 -17.30
C THR A 63 -42.45 -8.38 -17.19
N GLY A 64 -42.97 -7.80 -18.28
CA GLY A 64 -44.35 -7.31 -18.35
C GLY A 64 -44.57 -5.96 -17.66
N THR A 65 -43.49 -5.22 -17.40
CA THR A 65 -43.51 -3.82 -16.93
C THR A 65 -44.26 -2.92 -17.92
N ARG A 66 -45.06 -1.99 -17.40
CA ARG A 66 -45.90 -1.08 -18.18
C ARG A 66 -45.73 0.34 -17.66
N VAL A 67 -45.42 1.26 -18.56
CA VAL A 67 -45.31 2.69 -18.26
C VAL A 67 -46.47 3.42 -18.91
N ARG A 68 -47.25 4.17 -18.13
CA ARG A 68 -48.28 5.08 -18.63
C ARG A 68 -47.86 6.51 -18.36
N ILE A 69 -47.69 7.29 -19.42
CA ILE A 69 -47.39 8.72 -19.35
C ILE A 69 -48.69 9.49 -19.02
N ASP A 70 -48.61 10.46 -18.10
CA ASP A 70 -49.74 11.27 -17.62
C ASP A 70 -49.25 12.70 -17.31
N GLY A 71 -49.11 13.52 -18.36
CA GLY A 71 -48.29 14.73 -18.29
C GLY A 71 -46.84 14.35 -18.04
N ASP A 72 -46.19 15.05 -17.11
CA ASP A 72 -44.78 14.83 -16.73
C ASP A 72 -44.57 13.59 -15.82
N ARG A 73 -45.60 12.73 -15.67
CA ARG A 73 -45.58 11.55 -14.80
C ARG A 73 -45.51 10.24 -15.60
N TYR A 74 -44.44 9.48 -15.38
CA TYR A 74 -44.27 8.11 -15.84
C TYR A 74 -44.82 7.15 -14.77
N ILE A 75 -46.05 6.68 -14.96
CA ILE A 75 -46.74 5.81 -13.99
C ILE A 75 -46.41 4.36 -14.32
N ILE A 76 -45.55 3.76 -13.50
CA ILE A 76 -44.95 2.44 -13.66
C ILE A 76 -45.82 1.41 -12.94
N ARG A 77 -46.20 0.33 -13.64
CA ARG A 77 -47.07 -0.76 -13.16
C ARG A 77 -46.71 -2.10 -13.78
N GLY A 78 -47.24 -3.19 -13.23
CA GLY A 78 -46.90 -4.53 -13.70
C GLY A 78 -45.46 -4.90 -13.34
N GLY A 79 -44.93 -5.93 -13.99
CA GLY A 79 -43.76 -6.64 -13.53
C GLY A 79 -44.09 -8.10 -13.21
N GLN A 80 -43.13 -8.82 -12.63
CA GLN A 80 -43.30 -10.16 -12.07
C GLN A 80 -43.18 -10.12 -10.55
N LEU A 81 -43.86 -11.04 -9.87
CA LEU A 81 -43.76 -11.21 -8.41
C LEU A 81 -42.97 -12.49 -8.09
N SER A 82 -42.27 -12.48 -6.95
CA SER A 82 -41.76 -13.68 -6.29
C SER A 82 -42.88 -14.60 -5.79
N GLU A 83 -42.56 -15.87 -5.48
CA GLU A 83 -43.56 -16.83 -4.98
C GLU A 83 -44.19 -16.41 -3.64
N ASP A 84 -43.43 -15.73 -2.78
CA ASP A 84 -43.91 -15.15 -1.51
C ASP A 84 -44.70 -13.83 -1.69
N GLY A 85 -44.69 -13.24 -2.90
CA GLY A 85 -45.31 -11.95 -3.22
C GLY A 85 -44.56 -10.72 -2.68
N ALA A 86 -43.43 -10.90 -1.99
CA ALA A 86 -42.72 -9.80 -1.33
C ALA A 86 -41.89 -8.93 -2.29
N ASN A 87 -41.47 -9.47 -3.44
CA ASN A 87 -40.59 -8.80 -4.39
C ASN A 87 -41.30 -8.54 -5.72
N LEU A 88 -41.30 -7.29 -6.19
CA LEU A 88 -41.82 -6.87 -7.49
C LEU A 88 -40.68 -6.50 -8.44
N PHE A 89 -40.48 -7.31 -9.47
CA PHE A 89 -39.42 -7.14 -10.46
C PHE A 89 -39.90 -6.37 -11.69
N GLN A 90 -39.15 -5.36 -12.09
CA GLN A 90 -39.44 -4.48 -13.23
C GLN A 90 -38.20 -4.24 -14.10
N SER A 91 -38.41 -4.08 -15.40
CA SER A 91 -37.34 -4.03 -16.39
C SER A 91 -37.57 -2.95 -17.43
N PHE A 92 -36.52 -2.20 -17.76
CA PHE A 92 -36.54 -1.04 -18.63
C PHE A 92 -35.46 -1.14 -19.71
N GLU A 93 -35.81 -0.77 -20.94
CA GLU A 93 -34.82 -0.59 -22.01
C GLU A 93 -33.96 0.64 -21.69
N ARG A 94 -34.63 1.73 -21.28
CA ARG A 94 -34.04 3.03 -20.93
C ARG A 94 -34.75 3.62 -19.72
N PHE A 95 -33.99 4.25 -18.84
CA PHE A 95 -34.53 4.88 -17.63
C PHE A 95 -33.85 6.22 -17.38
N GLY A 96 -34.55 7.32 -17.68
CA GLY A 96 -34.09 8.66 -17.39
C GLY A 96 -35.25 9.62 -17.12
N LEU A 97 -34.94 10.75 -16.49
CA LEU A 97 -35.88 11.81 -16.15
C LEU A 97 -35.26 13.18 -16.44
N SER A 98 -36.02 14.04 -17.09
CA SER A 98 -35.74 15.47 -17.24
C SER A 98 -36.21 16.25 -15.99
N PRO A 99 -35.78 17.50 -15.80
CA PRO A 99 -36.32 18.37 -14.75
C PRO A 99 -37.84 18.42 -14.73
N ASN A 100 -38.42 18.25 -13.54
CA ASN A 100 -39.86 18.18 -13.23
C ASN A 100 -40.58 16.87 -13.63
N GLU A 101 -39.92 15.92 -14.31
CA GLU A 101 -40.52 14.61 -14.58
C GLU A 101 -40.52 13.73 -13.34
N ILE A 102 -41.51 12.83 -13.23
CA ILE A 102 -41.72 11.95 -12.07
C ILE A 102 -41.83 10.49 -12.52
N ALA A 103 -40.96 9.62 -12.01
CA ALA A 103 -41.13 8.16 -12.10
C ALA A 103 -41.96 7.67 -10.91
N LEU A 104 -43.25 7.36 -11.15
CA LEU A 104 -44.18 6.89 -10.11
C LEU A 104 -44.31 5.37 -10.14
N PHE A 105 -43.57 4.71 -9.26
CA PHE A 105 -43.70 3.29 -8.97
C PHE A 105 -44.98 3.02 -8.17
N ARG A 106 -45.78 2.06 -8.62
CA ARG A 106 -47.04 1.66 -7.97
C ARG A 106 -46.87 0.32 -7.28
N SER A 107 -46.79 0.37 -5.96
CA SER A 107 -46.76 -0.78 -5.08
C SER A 107 -48.14 -1.14 -4.52
N ASP A 108 -48.18 -2.14 -3.65
CA ASP A 108 -49.27 -2.48 -2.76
C ASP A 108 -48.72 -2.94 -1.40
N PRO A 109 -49.54 -3.05 -0.33
CA PRO A 109 -49.06 -3.32 1.02
C PRO A 109 -48.45 -4.72 1.26
N THR A 110 -48.45 -5.60 0.27
CA THR A 110 -47.80 -6.94 0.37
C THR A 110 -46.38 -6.95 -0.18
N ILE A 111 -46.01 -5.95 -1.00
CA ILE A 111 -44.70 -5.84 -1.62
C ILE A 111 -43.75 -5.12 -0.67
N GLN A 112 -42.64 -5.78 -0.33
CA GLN A 112 -41.56 -5.24 0.49
C GLN A 112 -40.47 -4.60 -0.36
N ASN A 113 -40.15 -5.15 -1.53
CA ASN A 113 -39.08 -4.64 -2.39
C ASN A 113 -39.55 -4.47 -3.84
N ILE A 114 -39.27 -3.32 -4.44
CA ILE A 114 -39.38 -3.09 -5.88
C ILE A 114 -37.97 -3.13 -6.47
N LEU A 115 -37.71 -4.04 -7.39
CA LEU A 115 -36.42 -4.19 -8.06
C LEU A 115 -36.53 -3.81 -9.53
N ALA A 116 -35.98 -2.65 -9.88
CA ALA A 116 -35.92 -2.11 -11.23
C ALA A 116 -34.54 -2.36 -11.86
N ARG A 117 -34.49 -2.97 -13.06
CA ARG A 117 -33.26 -3.09 -13.87
C ARG A 117 -33.36 -2.32 -15.19
N VAL A 118 -32.21 -1.83 -15.67
CA VAL A 118 -32.06 -1.27 -17.02
C VAL A 118 -31.22 -2.22 -17.89
N VAL A 119 -31.71 -2.56 -19.08
CA VAL A 119 -31.13 -3.64 -19.92
C VAL A 119 -30.59 -3.15 -21.27
N GLY A 120 -30.87 -1.91 -21.69
CA GLY A 120 -30.53 -1.41 -23.03
C GLY A 120 -29.10 -0.90 -23.21
N GLY A 121 -28.27 -0.90 -22.17
CA GLY A 121 -26.86 -0.48 -22.22
C GLY A 121 -26.59 1.03 -22.20
N ASP A 122 -27.62 1.87 -22.21
CA ASP A 122 -27.49 3.32 -22.00
C ASP A 122 -27.46 3.64 -20.47
N PRO A 123 -26.60 4.57 -20.00
CA PRO A 123 -26.62 5.04 -18.61
C PRO A 123 -27.91 5.77 -18.21
N SER A 124 -28.28 5.70 -16.94
CA SER A 124 -29.49 6.34 -16.40
C SER A 124 -29.24 7.80 -16.01
N LEU A 125 -29.69 8.77 -16.83
CA LEU A 125 -29.71 10.18 -16.46
C LEU A 125 -31.01 10.55 -15.73
N ILE A 126 -30.95 10.74 -14.41
CA ILE A 126 -32.10 11.00 -13.54
C ILE A 126 -32.00 12.41 -13.00
N ASN A 127 -32.80 13.35 -13.52
CA ASN A 127 -32.81 14.75 -13.10
C ASN A 127 -34.23 15.18 -12.69
N GLY A 128 -34.96 14.29 -12.01
CA GLY A 128 -36.35 14.47 -11.59
C GLY A 128 -36.70 13.60 -10.36
N LEU A 129 -38.00 13.42 -10.07
CA LEU A 129 -38.45 12.74 -8.86
C LEU A 129 -38.65 11.22 -9.06
N LEU A 130 -38.03 10.39 -8.23
CA LEU A 130 -38.40 8.99 -8.06
C LEU A 130 -39.41 8.88 -6.92
N GLN A 131 -40.61 8.34 -7.17
CA GLN A 131 -41.70 8.27 -6.20
C GLN A 131 -42.28 6.84 -6.11
N VAL A 132 -42.48 6.33 -4.90
CA VAL A 132 -43.17 5.05 -4.64
C VAL A 132 -44.51 5.33 -3.95
N THR A 133 -45.59 4.69 -4.41
CA THR A 133 -46.92 4.82 -3.75
C THR A 133 -47.69 3.50 -3.71
N GLY A 134 -48.41 3.26 -2.62
CA GLY A 134 -49.38 2.16 -2.47
C GLY A 134 -49.00 1.10 -1.42
N GLY A 135 -47.77 1.12 -0.94
CA GLY A 135 -47.23 0.29 0.14
C GLY A 135 -45.86 0.82 0.55
N ASP A 136 -45.34 0.33 1.68
CA ASP A 136 -44.11 0.81 2.32
C ASP A 136 -42.90 0.01 1.81
N SER A 137 -42.66 0.08 0.50
CA SER A 137 -41.70 -0.78 -0.20
C SER A 137 -40.35 -0.08 -0.42
N ASN A 138 -39.26 -0.84 -0.24
CA ASN A 138 -37.91 -0.44 -0.66
C ASN A 138 -37.84 -0.33 -2.19
N LEU A 139 -36.93 0.52 -2.71
CA LEU A 139 -36.69 0.66 -4.14
C LEU A 139 -35.21 0.40 -4.49
N TYR A 140 -34.97 -0.65 -5.26
CA TYR A 140 -33.67 -0.99 -5.83
C TYR A 140 -33.65 -0.61 -7.32
N LEU A 141 -32.64 0.15 -7.75
CA LEU A 141 -32.42 0.56 -9.13
C LEU A 141 -31.04 0.10 -9.62
N MET A 142 -31.03 -0.87 -10.52
CA MET A 142 -29.81 -1.45 -11.10
C MET A 142 -29.64 -1.00 -12.56
N ASN A 143 -28.55 -0.31 -12.88
CA ASN A 143 -28.10 -0.09 -14.26
C ASN A 143 -26.58 -0.29 -14.36
N PRO A 144 -26.10 -1.44 -14.91
CA PRO A 144 -24.67 -1.69 -15.04
C PRO A 144 -23.92 -0.64 -15.87
N ALA A 145 -24.60 0.03 -16.81
CA ALA A 145 -23.99 1.04 -17.68
C ALA A 145 -23.61 2.35 -16.95
N GLY A 146 -24.19 2.62 -15.77
CA GLY A 146 -23.95 3.82 -14.97
C GLY A 146 -25.22 4.61 -14.64
N ILE A 147 -25.15 5.47 -13.61
CA ILE A 147 -26.27 6.28 -13.12
C ILE A 147 -25.79 7.70 -12.77
N LEU A 148 -26.42 8.72 -13.35
CA LEU A 148 -26.19 10.14 -13.03
C LEU A 148 -27.46 10.77 -12.45
N PHE A 149 -27.45 11.07 -11.16
CA PHE A 149 -28.46 11.89 -10.50
C PHE A 149 -28.09 13.37 -10.66
N GLY A 150 -28.84 14.10 -11.50
CA GLY A 150 -28.65 15.53 -11.74
C GLY A 150 -29.17 16.41 -10.59
N ALA A 151 -28.88 17.71 -10.65
CA ALA A 151 -29.18 18.67 -9.57
C ALA A 151 -30.67 18.80 -9.15
N ASN A 152 -31.61 18.32 -9.96
CA ASN A 152 -33.05 18.30 -9.64
C ASN A 152 -33.55 16.90 -9.24
N ALA A 153 -32.65 15.90 -9.16
CA ALA A 153 -32.99 14.57 -8.68
C ALA A 153 -33.45 14.64 -7.21
N ARG A 154 -34.56 13.95 -6.92
CA ARG A 154 -35.10 13.75 -5.57
C ARG A 154 -35.74 12.38 -5.42
N LEU A 155 -35.91 11.96 -4.18
CA LEU A 155 -36.62 10.74 -3.78
C LEU A 155 -37.89 11.10 -2.98
N ASP A 156 -38.94 10.32 -3.18
CA ASP A 156 -40.16 10.24 -2.35
C ASP A 156 -40.48 8.73 -2.21
N VAL A 157 -39.66 8.07 -1.38
CA VAL A 157 -39.67 6.63 -1.15
C VAL A 157 -40.00 6.41 0.34
N PRO A 158 -41.02 5.57 0.67
CA PRO A 158 -41.47 5.40 2.05
C PRO A 158 -40.53 4.55 2.91
N ALA A 159 -39.64 3.78 2.26
CA ALA A 159 -38.63 2.93 2.89
C ALA A 159 -37.24 3.15 2.25
N SER A 160 -36.33 2.17 2.33
CA SER A 160 -34.94 2.30 1.87
C SER A 160 -34.80 2.42 0.34
N PHE A 161 -33.75 3.09 -0.11
CA PHE A 161 -33.40 3.25 -1.52
C PHE A 161 -31.97 2.77 -1.81
N THR A 162 -31.83 1.95 -2.86
CA THR A 162 -30.54 1.42 -3.30
C THR A 162 -30.36 1.67 -4.80
N ALA A 163 -29.29 2.35 -5.20
CA ALA A 163 -28.87 2.45 -6.60
C ALA A 163 -27.57 1.68 -6.82
N THR A 164 -27.48 0.91 -7.91
CA THR A 164 -26.29 0.11 -8.18
C THR A 164 -25.95 -0.07 -9.66
N THR A 165 -24.64 -0.22 -9.95
CA THR A 165 -24.13 -0.65 -11.26
C THR A 165 -23.64 -2.10 -11.26
N ALA A 166 -23.96 -2.86 -10.22
CA ALA A 166 -23.77 -4.31 -10.19
C ALA A 166 -24.47 -5.00 -11.38
N ASN A 167 -23.90 -6.11 -11.84
CA ASN A 167 -24.43 -6.91 -12.93
C ASN A 167 -25.58 -7.83 -12.49
N ALA A 168 -25.73 -8.10 -11.19
CA ALA A 168 -26.87 -8.82 -10.62
C ALA A 168 -27.09 -8.50 -9.13
N ILE A 169 -28.31 -8.71 -8.65
CA ILE A 169 -28.70 -8.66 -7.22
C ILE A 169 -29.03 -10.08 -6.75
N GLY A 170 -28.38 -10.55 -5.69
CA GLY A 170 -28.50 -11.91 -5.15
C GLY A 170 -29.52 -12.02 -4.01
N PHE A 171 -30.11 -13.21 -3.91
CA PHE A 171 -31.06 -13.66 -2.88
C PHE A 171 -30.59 -15.03 -2.35
N GLU A 172 -31.27 -15.58 -1.32
CA GLU A 172 -30.91 -16.90 -0.76
C GLU A 172 -30.86 -18.04 -1.79
N GLN A 173 -31.68 -17.98 -2.84
CA GLN A 173 -31.84 -19.07 -3.82
C GLN A 173 -31.78 -18.60 -5.30
N GLY A 174 -31.09 -17.50 -5.59
CA GLY A 174 -30.86 -17.09 -6.98
C GLY A 174 -30.38 -15.66 -7.18
N TRP A 175 -30.29 -15.26 -8.45
CA TRP A 175 -29.83 -13.93 -8.86
C TRP A 175 -30.86 -13.24 -9.76
N PHE A 176 -31.19 -11.99 -9.43
CA PHE A 176 -31.83 -11.04 -10.35
C PHE A 176 -30.75 -10.41 -11.23
N ASN A 177 -30.53 -10.99 -12.40
CA ASN A 177 -29.50 -10.56 -13.35
C ASN A 177 -29.90 -9.26 -14.05
N GLY A 178 -28.91 -8.41 -14.35
CA GLY A 178 -29.07 -7.19 -15.16
C GLY A 178 -29.36 -7.49 -16.63
N SER A 179 -28.80 -8.57 -17.17
CA SER A 179 -29.07 -9.06 -18.54
C SER A 179 -29.67 -10.47 -18.55
N GLY A 180 -30.39 -10.82 -19.61
CA GLY A 180 -30.94 -12.17 -19.78
C GLY A 180 -32.24 -12.43 -19.01
N ALA A 181 -32.64 -13.71 -18.96
CA ALA A 181 -33.85 -14.18 -18.30
C ALA A 181 -33.61 -14.46 -16.81
N ASN A 182 -34.62 -14.20 -15.98
CA ASN A 182 -34.62 -14.53 -14.56
C ASN A 182 -35.79 -15.46 -14.22
N ASP A 183 -35.59 -16.36 -13.28
CA ASP A 183 -36.68 -17.09 -12.62
C ASP A 183 -37.20 -16.25 -11.46
N TYR A 184 -38.16 -15.38 -11.73
CA TYR A 184 -38.71 -14.47 -10.72
C TYR A 184 -39.33 -15.19 -9.52
N THR A 185 -39.85 -16.41 -9.71
CA THR A 185 -40.55 -17.13 -8.64
C THR A 185 -39.63 -17.60 -7.52
N SER A 186 -38.37 -17.97 -7.82
CA SER A 186 -37.40 -18.42 -6.81
C SER A 186 -36.64 -17.29 -6.08
N LEU A 187 -36.81 -16.04 -6.51
CA LEU A 187 -36.20 -14.86 -5.89
C LEU A 187 -37.06 -14.33 -4.73
N THR A 188 -37.20 -15.16 -3.69
CA THR A 188 -37.95 -14.88 -2.45
C THR A 188 -37.06 -14.29 -1.35
N GLY A 189 -37.68 -13.70 -0.32
CA GLY A 189 -36.97 -13.04 0.78
C GLY A 189 -36.34 -11.70 0.41
N ALA A 190 -35.42 -11.19 1.23
CA ALA A 190 -34.74 -9.92 0.98
C ALA A 190 -33.50 -10.10 0.06
N PRO A 191 -33.11 -9.08 -0.72
CA PRO A 191 -31.79 -9.03 -1.35
C PRO A 191 -30.67 -9.15 -0.33
N THR A 192 -29.64 -9.93 -0.63
CA THR A 192 -28.50 -10.19 0.27
C THR A 192 -27.13 -9.95 -0.38
N GLN A 193 -27.04 -9.82 -1.71
CA GLN A 193 -25.75 -9.68 -2.40
C GLN A 193 -25.86 -8.81 -3.68
N PHE A 194 -24.73 -8.33 -4.17
CA PHE A 194 -24.56 -7.71 -5.49
C PHE A 194 -23.33 -8.29 -6.18
N ALA A 195 -23.40 -8.60 -7.47
CA ALA A 195 -22.27 -9.14 -8.22
C ALA A 195 -21.73 -8.14 -9.25
N PHE A 196 -20.45 -7.81 -9.15
CA PHE A 196 -19.70 -6.97 -10.08
C PHE A 196 -18.78 -7.86 -10.93
N THR A 197 -19.36 -8.56 -11.91
CA THR A 197 -18.66 -9.56 -12.74
C THR A 197 -17.81 -8.96 -13.86
N MET A 198 -17.86 -7.65 -14.06
CA MET A 198 -17.00 -6.90 -14.98
C MET A 198 -15.72 -6.43 -14.31
N THR A 199 -14.65 -6.27 -15.10
CA THR A 199 -13.38 -5.63 -14.67
C THR A 199 -13.53 -4.12 -14.44
N GLU A 200 -14.37 -3.46 -15.24
CA GLU A 200 -14.69 -2.02 -15.12
C GLU A 200 -16.22 -1.84 -15.00
N PRO A 201 -16.77 -1.86 -13.77
CA PRO A 201 -18.19 -1.60 -13.55
C PRO A 201 -18.53 -0.12 -13.76
N GLY A 202 -19.77 0.18 -14.17
CA GLY A 202 -20.20 1.57 -14.44
C GLY A 202 -20.15 2.49 -13.22
N ALA A 203 -20.06 3.79 -13.46
CA ALA A 203 -20.01 4.82 -12.41
C ALA A 203 -21.40 5.26 -11.91
N ILE A 204 -21.47 5.69 -10.64
CA ILE A 204 -22.58 6.45 -10.07
C ILE A 204 -22.10 7.86 -9.71
N ALA A 205 -22.81 8.87 -10.20
CA ALA A 205 -22.58 10.27 -9.81
C ALA A 205 -23.87 10.91 -9.28
N ASN A 206 -23.82 11.55 -8.11
CA ASN A 206 -24.92 12.32 -7.55
C ASN A 206 -24.58 13.80 -7.41
N ALA A 207 -25.44 14.66 -7.93
CA ALA A 207 -25.47 16.10 -7.69
C ALA A 207 -26.85 16.59 -7.19
N GLY A 208 -27.81 15.67 -6.98
CA GLY A 208 -29.13 15.97 -6.45
C GLY A 208 -29.20 15.95 -4.92
N ASN A 209 -30.39 16.20 -4.38
CA ASN A 209 -30.70 15.94 -2.98
C ASN A 209 -31.56 14.67 -2.92
N LEU A 210 -30.99 13.59 -2.39
CA LEU A 210 -31.65 12.29 -2.28
C LEU A 210 -31.90 12.00 -0.80
N SER A 211 -33.18 11.91 -0.41
CA SER A 211 -33.59 11.76 0.99
C SER A 211 -34.53 10.56 1.15
N VAL A 212 -34.29 9.71 2.16
CA VAL A 212 -35.24 8.67 2.59
C VAL A 212 -35.92 9.04 3.91
N SER A 213 -36.98 8.31 4.27
CA SER A 213 -37.68 8.51 5.54
C SER A 213 -36.81 8.09 6.74
N GLU A 214 -37.08 8.67 7.92
CA GLU A 214 -36.39 8.37 9.18
C GLU A 214 -36.25 6.87 9.44
N GLY A 215 -35.07 6.43 9.91
CA GLY A 215 -34.74 5.03 10.21
C GLY A 215 -34.50 4.12 9.00
N HIS A 216 -34.44 4.64 7.78
CA HIS A 216 -34.22 3.87 6.55
C HIS A 216 -32.82 4.12 5.93
N SER A 217 -32.44 3.31 4.94
CA SER A 217 -31.12 3.33 4.32
C SER A 217 -31.14 3.97 2.93
N LEU A 218 -30.06 4.68 2.58
CA LEU A 218 -29.75 5.18 1.25
C LEU A 218 -28.38 4.65 0.83
N THR A 219 -28.35 3.81 -0.21
CA THR A 219 -27.12 3.12 -0.63
C THR A 219 -26.81 3.35 -2.11
N LEU A 220 -25.59 3.78 -2.43
CA LEU A 220 -25.06 3.90 -3.80
C LEU A 220 -23.86 2.95 -3.96
N LEU A 221 -24.00 1.86 -4.74
CA LEU A 221 -22.91 0.90 -5.00
C LEU A 221 -22.50 0.85 -6.47
N GLY A 222 -21.30 1.32 -6.81
CA GLY A 222 -20.83 1.41 -8.20
C GLY A 222 -19.38 0.96 -8.40
N GLY A 223 -18.90 0.97 -9.65
CA GLY A 223 -17.47 0.82 -9.93
C GLY A 223 -16.69 2.04 -9.44
N THR A 224 -17.18 3.22 -9.78
CA THR A 224 -16.81 4.51 -9.20
C THR A 224 -18.06 5.14 -8.59
N VAL A 225 -17.96 5.76 -7.41
CA VAL A 225 -19.07 6.49 -6.78
C VAL A 225 -18.63 7.92 -6.45
N THR A 226 -19.39 8.92 -6.86
CA THR A 226 -19.10 10.32 -6.57
C THR A 226 -20.35 11.07 -6.12
N ASN A 227 -20.33 11.59 -4.89
CA ASN A 227 -21.36 12.52 -4.40
C ASN A 227 -20.82 13.95 -4.43
N THR A 228 -21.60 14.89 -4.97
CA THR A 228 -21.42 16.34 -4.85
C THR A 228 -22.73 17.04 -4.46
N GLY A 229 -23.69 16.27 -3.97
CA GLY A 229 -25.04 16.71 -3.63
C GLY A 229 -25.32 16.52 -2.14
N GLU A 230 -26.59 16.34 -1.82
CA GLU A 230 -27.06 16.12 -0.46
C GLU A 230 -27.66 14.71 -0.37
N LEU A 231 -27.23 13.92 0.60
CA LEU A 231 -27.79 12.62 0.92
C LEU A 231 -28.31 12.68 2.35
N ALA A 232 -29.57 12.31 2.56
CA ALA A 232 -30.22 12.37 3.87
C ALA A 232 -30.92 11.06 4.22
N ALA A 233 -30.58 10.48 5.37
CA ALA A 233 -31.24 9.31 5.95
C ALA A 233 -31.29 9.44 7.49
N PRO A 234 -32.17 10.31 8.04
CA PRO A 234 -32.18 10.66 9.46
C PRO A 234 -32.34 9.43 10.37
N ALA A 235 -31.49 9.29 11.39
CA ALA A 235 -31.39 8.10 12.25
C ALA A 235 -31.21 6.76 11.50
N GLY A 236 -30.84 6.81 10.22
CA GLY A 236 -30.79 5.69 9.28
C GLY A 236 -29.37 5.33 8.86
N GLN A 237 -29.18 5.01 7.58
CA GLN A 237 -27.85 4.70 7.05
C GLN A 237 -27.61 5.36 5.68
N ILE A 238 -26.45 5.96 5.47
CA ILE A 238 -25.95 6.29 4.13
C ILE A 238 -24.73 5.42 3.85
N ALA A 239 -24.69 4.76 2.69
CA ALA A 239 -23.54 3.97 2.26
C ALA A 239 -23.16 4.32 0.80
N LEU A 240 -21.95 4.86 0.63
CA LEU A 240 -21.29 5.08 -0.64
C LEU A 240 -20.21 4.01 -0.81
N THR A 241 -20.37 3.10 -1.77
CA THR A 241 -19.42 2.00 -1.97
C THR A 241 -18.95 1.93 -3.42
N ALA A 242 -17.67 2.18 -3.62
CA ALA A 242 -16.99 1.87 -4.87
C ALA A 242 -16.38 0.46 -4.81
N VAL A 243 -16.53 -0.29 -5.90
CA VAL A 243 -16.17 -1.71 -5.98
C VAL A 243 -15.25 -1.90 -7.18
N SER A 244 -14.02 -2.35 -6.94
CA SER A 244 -13.14 -2.82 -8.01
C SER A 244 -13.74 -4.04 -8.70
N GLY A 245 -13.46 -4.23 -9.99
CA GLY A 245 -14.11 -5.27 -10.79
C GLY A 245 -13.82 -6.72 -10.35
N ALA A 246 -14.61 -7.66 -10.88
CA ALA A 246 -14.55 -9.10 -10.58
C ALA A 246 -14.84 -9.50 -9.11
N ASN A 247 -15.62 -8.68 -8.41
CA ASN A 247 -15.94 -8.83 -6.99
C ASN A 247 -17.45 -9.01 -6.74
N ARG A 248 -17.80 -9.46 -5.52
CA ARG A 248 -19.17 -9.49 -4.99
C ARG A 248 -19.24 -8.62 -3.76
N VAL A 249 -20.35 -7.91 -3.60
CA VAL A 249 -20.74 -7.29 -2.33
C VAL A 249 -21.75 -8.19 -1.63
N ARG A 250 -21.58 -8.44 -0.33
CA ARG A 250 -22.59 -9.06 0.53
C ARG A 250 -23.19 -8.01 1.45
N LEU A 251 -24.50 -8.09 1.69
CA LEU A 251 -25.21 -7.37 2.74
C LEU A 251 -25.32 -8.31 3.94
N SER A 252 -24.83 -7.89 5.12
CA SER A 252 -25.01 -8.71 6.33
C SER A 252 -26.48 -8.82 6.75
N GLN A 253 -26.81 -9.86 7.51
CA GLN A 253 -28.20 -10.23 7.81
C GLN A 253 -28.84 -9.32 8.87
N ALA A 254 -30.15 -9.11 8.73
CA ALA A 254 -30.96 -8.33 9.66
C ALA A 254 -30.82 -8.82 11.12
N GLY A 255 -30.31 -7.96 12.00
CA GLY A 255 -30.00 -8.27 13.39
C GLY A 255 -28.53 -8.03 13.78
N HIS A 256 -27.67 -7.81 12.78
CA HIS A 256 -26.29 -7.34 12.96
C HIS A 256 -26.08 -6.00 12.23
N LEU A 257 -25.00 -5.28 12.56
CA LEU A 257 -24.63 -4.06 11.85
C LEU A 257 -24.43 -4.38 10.35
N LEU A 258 -25.04 -3.57 9.48
CA LEU A 258 -25.01 -3.76 8.03
C LEU A 258 -23.61 -3.45 7.49
N SER A 259 -22.80 -4.51 7.38
CA SER A 259 -21.54 -4.52 6.65
C SER A 259 -21.81 -4.80 5.18
N VAL A 260 -21.14 -4.00 4.35
CA VAL A 260 -21.02 -4.18 2.90
C VAL A 260 -19.70 -4.93 2.70
N GLU A 261 -19.74 -6.24 2.47
CA GLU A 261 -18.53 -7.10 2.46
C GLU A 261 -18.08 -7.39 1.03
N ILE A 262 -16.81 -7.17 0.66
CA ILE A 262 -16.31 -7.48 -0.69
C ILE A 262 -15.57 -8.83 -0.73
N GLU A 263 -16.07 -9.77 -1.54
CA GLU A 263 -15.41 -11.07 -1.82
C GLU A 263 -15.05 -11.19 -3.32
N PRO A 264 -13.85 -11.67 -3.69
CA PRO A 264 -13.51 -11.95 -5.09
C PRO A 264 -14.36 -13.09 -5.65
N VAL A 265 -14.80 -12.99 -6.91
CA VAL A 265 -15.58 -14.03 -7.58
C VAL A 265 -14.69 -15.26 -7.86
N THR A 266 -14.68 -16.22 -6.93
CA THR A 266 -13.89 -17.45 -7.10
C THR A 266 -14.32 -18.24 -8.34
N ALA A 267 -13.32 -18.75 -9.08
CA ALA A 267 -13.48 -19.37 -10.40
C ALA A 267 -14.04 -20.82 -10.35
N ASN A 268 -15.07 -21.06 -9.54
CA ASN A 268 -15.80 -22.32 -9.51
C ASN A 268 -17.31 -22.04 -9.68
N PRO A 269 -17.82 -21.96 -10.93
CA PRO A 269 -19.20 -21.59 -11.19
C PRO A 269 -20.15 -22.66 -10.65
N GLN A 270 -20.72 -22.41 -9.47
CA GLN A 270 -21.93 -23.10 -9.05
C GLN A 270 -23.05 -22.80 -10.05
N SER A 271 -23.94 -23.77 -10.25
CA SER A 271 -25.06 -23.65 -11.18
C SER A 271 -26.02 -22.55 -10.72
N GLY A 272 -25.93 -21.36 -11.33
CA GLY A 272 -26.78 -20.20 -11.01
C GLY A 272 -26.07 -18.85 -11.05
N GLU A 273 -24.74 -18.81 -11.17
CA GLU A 273 -23.97 -17.56 -11.14
C GLU A 273 -24.26 -16.60 -12.31
N PRO A 274 -24.18 -15.27 -12.09
CA PRO A 274 -24.42 -14.27 -13.12
C PRO A 274 -23.45 -14.37 -14.30
N THR A 275 -23.99 -14.48 -15.51
CA THR A 275 -23.18 -14.40 -16.75
C THR A 275 -22.68 -12.98 -17.00
N SER A 276 -21.52 -12.84 -17.64
CA SER A 276 -20.90 -11.55 -17.95
C SER A 276 -21.86 -10.60 -18.69
N TRP A 277 -21.92 -9.36 -18.23
CA TRP A 277 -22.53 -8.25 -18.98
C TRP A 277 -21.68 -7.96 -20.22
N THR A 278 -22.34 -7.72 -21.36
CA THR A 278 -21.69 -7.63 -22.69
C THR A 278 -21.96 -6.31 -23.42
N LEU A 279 -22.68 -5.39 -22.79
CA LEU A 279 -22.88 -4.03 -23.29
C LEU A 279 -21.83 -3.10 -22.68
N PRO A 280 -21.52 -1.95 -23.32
CA PRO A 280 -20.56 -0.99 -22.76
C PRO A 280 -20.98 -0.49 -21.37
N THR A 281 -19.99 -0.17 -20.54
CA THR A 281 -20.13 0.66 -19.34
C THR A 281 -19.61 2.05 -19.65
N ALA A 282 -20.22 3.09 -19.07
CA ALA A 282 -19.73 4.46 -19.23
C ALA A 282 -18.75 4.82 -18.10
N SER A 283 -17.60 5.36 -18.47
CA SER A 283 -16.67 6.00 -17.55
C SER A 283 -17.27 7.30 -16.96
N LEU A 284 -16.69 7.82 -15.88
CA LEU A 284 -17.20 9.05 -15.25
C LEU A 284 -17.14 10.28 -16.21
N PRO A 285 -16.07 10.50 -17.01
CA PRO A 285 -16.06 11.50 -18.09
C PRO A 285 -17.17 11.31 -19.13
N GLU A 286 -17.44 10.08 -19.58
CA GLU A 286 -18.50 9.82 -20.57
C GLU A 286 -19.89 10.06 -19.98
N LEU A 287 -20.10 9.70 -18.72
CA LEU A 287 -21.33 9.97 -17.98
C LEU A 287 -21.58 11.49 -17.82
N LEU A 288 -20.52 12.27 -17.55
CA LEU A 288 -20.58 13.73 -17.43
C LEU A 288 -20.70 14.46 -18.78
N THR A 289 -20.21 13.87 -19.87
CA THR A 289 -20.22 14.49 -21.22
C THR A 289 -21.33 13.97 -22.15
N GLY A 290 -22.10 12.97 -21.69
CA GLY A 290 -23.00 12.10 -22.44
C GLY A 290 -24.16 12.74 -23.22
N GLY A 291 -23.85 13.54 -24.25
CA GLY A 291 -24.82 14.02 -25.25
C GLY A 291 -25.38 15.41 -24.99
N SER A 292 -24.55 16.45 -25.19
CA SER A 292 -24.96 17.87 -25.23
C SER A 292 -25.52 18.46 -23.92
N ALA A 293 -25.46 17.75 -22.81
CA ALA A 293 -25.93 18.22 -21.50
C ALA A 293 -24.76 18.76 -20.65
N SER A 294 -24.46 20.05 -20.78
CA SER A 294 -23.59 20.75 -19.83
C SER A 294 -24.35 21.02 -18.52
N ASN A 295 -24.64 19.95 -17.77
CA ASN A 295 -25.21 20.07 -16.43
C ASN A 295 -24.12 20.50 -15.46
N ALA A 296 -24.39 21.54 -14.66
CA ALA A 296 -23.52 21.92 -13.55
C ALA A 296 -23.72 20.93 -12.39
N THR A 297 -23.06 19.77 -12.49
CA THR A 297 -22.71 18.96 -11.32
C THR A 297 -21.60 19.69 -10.55
N GLY A 298 -21.28 19.25 -9.32
CA GLY A 298 -20.07 19.73 -8.63
C GLY A 298 -18.77 19.25 -9.28
N LEU A 299 -18.84 18.66 -10.48
CA LEU A 299 -17.73 18.07 -11.23
C LEU A 299 -17.62 18.79 -12.58
N ARG A 300 -16.40 18.99 -13.07
CA ARG A 300 -16.15 19.43 -14.44
C ARG A 300 -15.08 18.56 -15.09
N LEU A 301 -15.04 18.63 -16.42
CA LEU A 301 -13.92 18.10 -17.18
C LEU A 301 -12.85 19.19 -17.30
N ASN A 302 -11.61 18.87 -16.94
CA ASN A 302 -10.48 19.77 -17.07
C ASN A 302 -10.03 19.89 -18.55
N ARG A 303 -9.00 20.69 -18.84
CA ARG A 303 -8.51 20.88 -20.22
C ARG A 303 -7.86 19.63 -20.84
N ASN A 304 -7.46 18.66 -20.02
CA ASN A 304 -6.79 17.43 -20.41
C ASN A 304 -7.79 16.28 -20.63
N GLY A 305 -9.05 16.42 -20.19
CA GLY A 305 -10.06 15.37 -20.23
C GLY A 305 -10.23 14.61 -18.92
N GLU A 306 -9.68 15.10 -17.81
CA GLU A 306 -9.76 14.49 -16.48
C GLU A 306 -10.93 15.10 -15.68
N VAL A 307 -11.48 14.37 -14.70
CA VAL A 307 -12.57 14.84 -13.85
C VAL A 307 -12.00 15.61 -12.67
N GLU A 308 -12.51 16.81 -12.41
CA GLU A 308 -12.10 17.64 -11.26
C GLU A 308 -13.32 18.19 -10.51
N LEU A 309 -13.23 18.31 -9.19
CA LEU A 309 -14.26 18.96 -8.38
C LEU A 309 -14.27 20.48 -8.63
N VAL A 310 -15.47 21.07 -8.69
CA VAL A 310 -15.71 22.51 -8.88
C VAL A 310 -15.69 23.20 -7.52
N GLY A 311 -14.56 23.81 -7.18
CA GLY A 311 -14.28 24.36 -5.85
C GLY A 311 -12.79 24.19 -5.59
N SER A 312 -12.44 23.12 -4.88
CA SER A 312 -11.07 22.66 -4.60
C SER A 312 -10.20 22.44 -5.85
N GLY A 313 -10.77 22.02 -6.98
CA GLY A 313 -10.00 21.66 -8.19
C GLY A 313 -9.27 20.32 -8.11
N ILE A 314 -9.53 19.53 -7.06
CA ILE A 314 -8.97 18.20 -6.86
C ILE A 314 -9.40 17.28 -8.00
N GLN A 315 -8.44 16.53 -8.56
CA GLN A 315 -8.69 15.54 -9.61
C GLN A 315 -9.30 14.28 -8.99
N ILE A 316 -10.32 13.72 -9.65
CA ILE A 316 -10.91 12.44 -9.29
C ILE A 316 -10.35 11.36 -10.22
N PRO A 317 -9.69 10.30 -9.68
CA PRO A 317 -9.21 9.19 -10.48
C PRO A 317 -10.38 8.51 -11.20
N ASN A 318 -10.30 8.41 -12.53
CA ASN A 318 -11.31 7.73 -13.34
C ASN A 318 -10.99 6.23 -13.46
N GLN A 319 -11.05 5.54 -12.32
CA GLN A 319 -10.85 4.09 -12.20
C GLN A 319 -11.88 3.46 -11.27
N ALA A 320 -12.08 2.14 -11.39
CA ALA A 320 -12.94 1.40 -10.47
C ALA A 320 -12.32 1.35 -9.05
N GLY A 321 -13.15 1.17 -8.02
CA GLY A 321 -12.74 1.23 -6.62
C GLY A 321 -12.67 2.64 -6.02
N VAL A 322 -12.98 3.70 -6.77
CA VAL A 322 -12.89 5.09 -6.29
C VAL A 322 -14.22 5.60 -5.73
N ALA A 323 -14.24 5.98 -4.45
CA ALA A 323 -15.39 6.60 -3.78
C ALA A 323 -15.07 8.02 -3.30
N ILE A 324 -15.72 9.03 -3.90
CA ILE A 324 -15.57 10.43 -3.51
C ILE A 324 -16.87 10.96 -2.91
N ALA A 325 -16.78 11.57 -1.73
CA ALA A 325 -17.86 12.30 -1.08
C ALA A 325 -17.54 13.80 -1.01
N SER A 326 -18.48 14.61 -1.43
CA SER A 326 -18.50 16.07 -1.32
C SER A 326 -19.95 16.52 -1.11
N GLY A 327 -20.17 17.71 -0.55
CA GLY A 327 -21.51 18.13 -0.12
C GLY A 327 -21.92 17.46 1.20
N SER A 328 -23.21 17.22 1.41
CA SER A 328 -23.74 16.79 2.72
C SER A 328 -24.12 15.30 2.77
N LEU A 329 -23.73 14.64 3.86
CA LEU A 329 -24.04 13.27 4.23
C LEU A 329 -24.70 13.28 5.61
N ASP A 330 -26.03 13.38 5.66
CA ASP A 330 -26.80 13.62 6.89
C ASP A 330 -27.59 12.37 7.32
N VAL A 331 -27.19 11.78 8.44
CA VAL A 331 -27.92 10.73 9.16
C VAL A 331 -28.28 11.17 10.58
N SER A 332 -28.22 12.47 10.85
CA SER A 332 -28.48 13.04 12.17
C SER A 332 -29.92 12.79 12.64
N SER A 333 -30.14 12.96 13.94
CA SER A 333 -31.47 12.82 14.55
C SER A 333 -31.74 13.97 15.50
N THR A 334 -32.89 14.63 15.32
CA THR A 334 -33.43 15.59 16.31
C THR A 334 -34.59 15.01 17.11
N ALA A 335 -34.81 13.69 17.03
CA ALA A 335 -35.88 13.01 17.76
C ALA A 335 -35.40 12.68 19.19
N PRO A 336 -36.14 13.04 20.26
CA PRO A 336 -35.69 12.84 21.63
C PRO A 336 -35.39 11.37 21.96
N GLY A 337 -34.23 11.10 22.56
CA GLY A 337 -33.76 9.74 22.82
C GLY A 337 -33.61 8.85 21.58
N GLN A 338 -33.31 9.42 20.40
CA GLN A 338 -32.85 8.69 19.22
C GLN A 338 -31.42 9.11 18.84
N PRO A 339 -30.44 8.19 18.81
CA PRO A 339 -29.08 8.51 18.41
C PRO A 339 -28.99 8.81 16.91
N GLY A 340 -27.84 9.35 16.49
CA GLY A 340 -27.52 9.53 15.07
C GLY A 340 -27.37 8.19 14.35
N GLY A 341 -27.57 8.20 13.03
CA GLY A 341 -27.46 7.02 12.17
C GLY A 341 -26.01 6.62 11.82
N THR A 342 -25.85 5.92 10.70
CA THR A 342 -24.55 5.42 10.22
C THR A 342 -24.18 5.97 8.83
N VAL A 343 -22.95 6.48 8.67
CA VAL A 343 -22.36 6.81 7.35
C VAL A 343 -21.22 5.85 7.03
N GLN A 344 -21.21 5.31 5.82
CA GLN A 344 -20.12 4.49 5.26
C GLN A 344 -19.66 5.09 3.93
N VAL A 345 -18.36 5.35 3.77
CA VAL A 345 -17.75 5.72 2.49
C VAL A 345 -16.57 4.79 2.25
N LEU A 346 -16.76 3.84 1.33
CA LEU A 346 -15.89 2.67 1.15
C LEU A 346 -15.46 2.53 -0.31
N GLY A 347 -14.23 2.10 -0.52
CA GLY A 347 -13.60 1.89 -1.82
C GLY A 347 -12.13 1.51 -1.63
N ASP A 348 -11.43 1.22 -2.72
CA ASP A 348 -9.97 1.11 -2.73
C ASP A 348 -9.31 2.49 -2.54
N VAL A 349 -9.87 3.52 -3.18
CA VAL A 349 -9.47 4.92 -3.00
C VAL A 349 -10.67 5.73 -2.52
N VAL A 350 -10.55 6.35 -1.33
CA VAL A 350 -11.62 7.13 -0.69
C VAL A 350 -11.21 8.60 -0.55
N GLY A 351 -12.13 9.52 -0.83
CA GLY A 351 -11.90 10.96 -0.67
C GLY A 351 -13.11 11.71 -0.12
N LEU A 352 -12.96 12.40 1.00
CA LEU A 352 -13.90 13.42 1.50
C LEU A 352 -13.33 14.80 1.15
N ILE A 353 -14.04 15.51 0.28
CA ILE A 353 -13.62 16.80 -0.31
C ILE A 353 -14.72 17.84 -0.11
N GLU A 354 -14.47 18.90 0.67
CA GLU A 354 -15.50 19.88 1.08
C GLU A 354 -16.78 19.18 1.60
N ALA A 355 -16.63 18.08 2.34
CA ALA A 355 -17.72 17.20 2.75
C ALA A 355 -18.21 17.51 4.17
N ASN A 356 -19.52 17.61 4.37
CA ASN A 356 -20.15 17.72 5.68
C ASN A 356 -20.86 16.41 6.02
N VAL A 357 -20.28 15.61 6.91
CA VAL A 357 -20.87 14.38 7.44
C VAL A 357 -21.49 14.68 8.80
N ASP A 358 -22.78 14.42 8.96
CA ASP A 358 -23.47 14.60 10.25
C ASP A 358 -24.20 13.32 10.66
N ALA A 359 -23.75 12.74 11.76
CA ALA A 359 -24.32 11.61 12.45
C ALA A 359 -24.60 11.95 13.93
N SER A 360 -24.94 13.19 14.23
CA SER A 360 -25.25 13.64 15.60
C SER A 360 -26.68 13.24 16.01
N GLY A 361 -26.95 13.05 17.31
CA GLY A 361 -28.27 12.66 17.81
C GLY A 361 -28.39 12.76 19.32
N SER A 362 -29.37 12.10 19.95
CA SER A 362 -29.43 12.08 21.43
C SER A 362 -28.13 11.52 22.02
N GLY A 363 -27.67 10.40 21.44
CA GLY A 363 -26.27 9.97 21.39
C GLY A 363 -25.69 10.07 19.99
N GLY A 364 -24.36 10.09 19.88
CA GLY A 364 -23.67 10.15 18.60
C GLY A 364 -23.76 8.85 17.78
N GLY A 365 -23.85 8.98 16.46
CA GLY A 365 -23.92 7.89 15.50
C GLY A 365 -22.57 7.28 15.13
N THR A 366 -22.49 6.63 13.96
CA THR A 366 -21.27 5.96 13.48
C THR A 366 -20.86 6.45 12.09
N VAL A 367 -19.57 6.71 11.88
CA VAL A 367 -19.01 7.13 10.59
C VAL A 367 -17.79 6.27 10.27
N LEU A 368 -17.80 5.57 9.13
CA LEU A 368 -16.73 4.67 8.68
C LEU A 368 -16.24 5.10 7.29
N ILE A 369 -15.02 5.60 7.20
CA ILE A 369 -14.39 6.12 5.98
C ILE A 369 -13.16 5.26 5.66
N GLY A 370 -13.19 4.56 4.53
CA GLY A 370 -12.08 3.72 4.07
C GLY A 370 -11.83 2.43 4.85
N GLY A 371 -12.61 2.11 5.88
CA GLY A 371 -12.51 0.83 6.61
C GLY A 371 -13.24 0.81 7.95
N ASP A 372 -13.01 -0.26 8.72
CA ASP A 372 -13.37 -0.39 10.14
C ASP A 372 -12.09 -0.41 11.00
N TYR A 373 -12.27 -0.57 12.30
CA TYR A 373 -11.24 -0.43 13.33
C TYR A 373 -10.00 -1.30 13.09
N GLN A 374 -8.83 -0.65 13.03
CA GLN A 374 -7.51 -1.24 12.75
C GLN A 374 -7.46 -2.04 11.43
N GLY A 375 -8.31 -1.67 10.47
CA GLY A 375 -8.54 -2.41 9.23
C GLY A 375 -9.15 -3.81 9.45
N GLN A 376 -9.56 -4.13 10.68
CA GLN A 376 -10.12 -5.41 11.07
C GLN A 376 -11.65 -5.37 10.98
N GLY A 377 -12.22 -6.24 10.16
CA GLY A 377 -13.67 -6.33 10.00
C GLY A 377 -14.03 -7.15 8.77
N SER A 378 -15.30 -7.07 8.36
CA SER A 378 -15.76 -7.63 7.09
C SER A 378 -16.10 -6.58 6.03
N ILE A 379 -16.00 -5.28 6.35
CA ILE A 379 -16.06 -4.22 5.33
C ILE A 379 -14.69 -4.01 4.66
N PRO A 380 -14.66 -3.63 3.37
CA PRO A 380 -13.43 -3.33 2.64
C PRO A 380 -12.59 -2.26 3.30
N THR A 381 -11.27 -2.46 3.24
CA THR A 381 -10.29 -1.43 3.54
C THR A 381 -9.79 -0.78 2.25
N ALA A 382 -9.67 0.55 2.28
CA ALA A 382 -9.04 1.34 1.23
C ALA A 382 -7.53 1.12 1.25
N SER A 383 -6.88 1.10 0.07
CA SER A 383 -5.45 1.38 0.02
C SER A 383 -5.18 2.82 0.46
N ARG A 384 -6.01 3.78 0.01
CA ARG A 384 -5.74 5.22 0.21
C ARG A 384 -7.00 6.01 0.59
N THR A 385 -6.89 6.83 1.63
CA THR A 385 -7.99 7.68 2.13
C THR A 385 -7.52 9.12 2.27
N LEU A 386 -8.28 10.07 1.72
CA LEU A 386 -8.08 11.51 1.89
C LEU A 386 -9.31 12.14 2.55
N ILE A 387 -9.09 12.99 3.56
CA ILE A 387 -10.07 13.92 4.10
C ILE A 387 -9.44 15.31 4.03
N ASP A 388 -9.98 16.18 3.19
CA ASP A 388 -9.43 17.53 2.99
C ASP A 388 -9.73 18.47 4.16
N ARG A 389 -9.09 19.65 4.13
CA ARG A 389 -9.12 20.65 5.21
C ARG A 389 -10.51 21.25 5.47
N ASP A 390 -11.37 21.23 4.46
CA ASP A 390 -12.70 21.85 4.47
C ASP A 390 -13.80 20.82 4.77
N SER A 391 -13.43 19.54 4.96
CA SER A 391 -14.34 18.47 5.37
C SER A 391 -14.54 18.40 6.89
N VAL A 392 -15.79 18.21 7.30
CA VAL A 392 -16.26 18.16 8.69
C VAL A 392 -17.01 16.86 8.92
N ILE A 393 -16.73 16.18 10.03
CA ILE A 393 -17.44 14.98 10.47
C ILE A 393 -17.96 15.21 11.90
N ASN A 394 -19.28 15.22 12.07
CA ASN A 394 -19.95 15.32 13.37
C ASN A 394 -20.60 13.99 13.74
N ALA A 395 -20.39 13.54 14.96
CA ALA A 395 -21.04 12.40 15.59
C ALA A 395 -21.28 12.73 17.09
N ASN A 396 -21.83 13.92 17.36
CA ASN A 396 -22.01 14.44 18.71
C ASN A 396 -23.27 13.87 19.38
N ALA A 397 -23.25 13.82 20.70
CA ALA A 397 -24.46 13.68 21.51
C ALA A 397 -25.01 15.07 21.90
N GLU A 398 -26.27 15.31 21.51
CA GLU A 398 -27.03 16.54 21.77
C GLU A 398 -27.94 16.41 23.01
N GLU A 399 -28.08 15.20 23.57
CA GLU A 399 -28.74 14.93 24.86
C GLU A 399 -27.74 14.28 25.85
N SER A 400 -28.21 13.77 26.99
CA SER A 400 -27.34 13.23 28.06
C SER A 400 -26.75 11.83 27.77
N GLU A 401 -26.45 11.52 26.50
CA GLU A 401 -25.84 10.26 26.05
C GLU A 401 -24.41 10.49 25.52
N ASN A 402 -23.76 9.40 25.11
CA ASN A 402 -22.35 9.38 24.74
C ASN A 402 -22.11 9.81 23.28
N GLY A 403 -20.94 10.41 23.03
CA GLY A 403 -20.45 10.71 21.68
C GLY A 403 -20.28 9.46 20.82
N GLY A 404 -20.28 9.66 19.50
CA GLY A 404 -20.33 8.58 18.52
C GLY A 404 -18.99 7.90 18.21
N ARG A 405 -18.97 7.10 17.14
CA ARG A 405 -17.80 6.36 16.65
C ARG A 405 -17.40 6.86 15.26
N VAL A 406 -16.18 7.35 15.08
CA VAL A 406 -15.66 7.78 13.77
C VAL A 406 -14.37 7.02 13.44
N ILE A 407 -14.29 6.43 12.26
CA ILE A 407 -13.09 5.71 11.81
C ILE A 407 -12.71 6.20 10.42
N VAL A 408 -11.43 6.52 10.27
CA VAL A 408 -10.78 6.89 9.02
C VAL A 408 -9.60 5.95 8.83
N TRP A 409 -9.71 5.02 7.88
CA TRP A 409 -8.73 3.96 7.65
C TRP A 409 -8.15 3.99 6.24
N ALA A 410 -6.88 3.57 6.11
CA ALA A 410 -6.26 3.16 4.86
C ALA A 410 -5.14 2.13 5.13
N ASN A 411 -4.90 1.21 4.20
CA ASN A 411 -3.78 0.28 4.30
C ASN A 411 -2.44 0.98 3.97
N ASP A 412 -2.39 1.76 2.88
CA ASP A 412 -1.14 2.36 2.38
C ASP A 412 -0.95 3.80 2.90
N THR A 413 -1.96 4.66 2.75
CA THR A 413 -1.86 6.07 3.16
C THR A 413 -3.21 6.67 3.51
N ALA A 414 -3.36 7.11 4.77
CA ALA A 414 -4.44 7.98 5.18
C ALA A 414 -3.92 9.42 5.33
N ALA A 415 -4.61 10.38 4.72
CA ALA A 415 -4.34 11.80 4.89
C ALA A 415 -5.56 12.53 5.43
N PHE A 416 -5.42 13.07 6.64
CA PHE A 416 -6.48 13.72 7.39
C PHE A 416 -6.11 15.18 7.66
N HIS A 417 -6.85 16.10 7.03
CA HIS A 417 -6.69 17.54 7.17
C HIS A 417 -7.93 18.24 7.74
N GLY A 418 -9.09 17.56 7.77
CA GLY A 418 -10.38 18.13 8.18
C GLY A 418 -10.61 18.14 9.69
N SER A 419 -11.87 18.20 10.11
CA SER A 419 -12.25 18.20 11.53
C SER A 419 -13.26 17.10 11.89
N ILE A 420 -12.99 16.36 12.97
CA ILE A 420 -13.91 15.38 13.56
C ILE A 420 -14.38 15.87 14.93
N SER A 421 -15.68 15.77 15.20
CA SER A 421 -16.28 16.01 16.52
C SER A 421 -17.15 14.83 16.92
N ALA A 422 -16.84 14.20 18.05
CA ALA A 422 -17.62 13.14 18.67
C ALA A 422 -17.77 13.42 20.17
N GLN A 423 -18.31 14.59 20.50
CA GLN A 423 -18.44 15.06 21.88
C GLN A 423 -19.56 14.32 22.62
N GLY A 424 -19.33 14.04 23.90
CA GLY A 424 -20.36 13.59 24.84
C GLY A 424 -21.25 14.76 25.28
N GLY A 425 -22.55 14.50 25.40
CA GLY A 425 -23.50 15.55 25.76
C GLY A 425 -23.53 15.85 27.27
N ASP A 426 -24.62 16.46 27.73
CA ASP A 426 -24.72 17.11 29.06
C ASP A 426 -24.20 16.26 30.25
N SER A 427 -24.32 14.92 30.20
CA SER A 427 -23.71 14.01 31.19
C SER A 427 -23.27 12.67 30.60
N GLY A 428 -22.99 12.62 29.30
CA GLY A 428 -22.51 11.42 28.62
C GLY A 428 -21.01 11.49 28.35
N ASP A 429 -20.41 10.33 28.11
CA ASP A 429 -18.98 10.22 27.82
C ASP A 429 -18.66 10.62 26.37
N GLY A 430 -17.42 11.01 26.13
CA GLY A 430 -16.94 11.32 24.78
C GLY A 430 -16.86 10.10 23.88
N GLY A 431 -16.91 10.33 22.57
CA GLY A 431 -16.89 9.29 21.55
C GLY A 431 -15.51 8.68 21.28
N PHE A 432 -15.50 7.72 20.36
CA PHE A 432 -14.27 7.08 19.89
C PHE A 432 -13.95 7.53 18.47
N VAL A 433 -12.70 7.96 18.24
CA VAL A 433 -12.21 8.38 16.93
C VAL A 433 -10.90 7.66 16.61
N GLU A 434 -10.79 7.15 15.39
CA GLU A 434 -9.58 6.55 14.84
C GLU A 434 -9.23 7.22 13.52
N VAL A 435 -7.96 7.60 13.35
CA VAL A 435 -7.44 8.19 12.12
C VAL A 435 -6.09 7.56 11.78
N SER A 436 -6.13 6.64 10.83
CA SER A 436 -5.11 5.61 10.71
C SER A 436 -4.78 5.25 9.27
N GLY A 437 -3.49 5.13 9.00
CA GLY A 437 -2.96 4.58 7.76
C GLY A 437 -1.86 3.58 8.10
N HIS A 438 -2.12 2.29 7.85
CA HIS A 438 -1.29 1.19 8.37
C HIS A 438 0.19 1.35 7.98
N GLU A 439 0.51 1.65 6.72
CA GLU A 439 1.88 1.98 6.34
C GLU A 439 2.27 3.44 6.64
N ASN A 440 1.42 4.42 6.27
CA ASN A 440 1.69 5.85 6.41
C ASN A 440 0.44 6.65 6.78
N LEU A 441 0.59 7.62 7.70
CA LEU A 441 -0.45 8.54 8.13
C LEU A 441 0.03 9.98 7.91
N ILE A 442 -0.86 10.86 7.46
CA ILE A 442 -0.68 12.31 7.43
C ILE A 442 -1.79 12.93 8.29
N PHE A 443 -1.44 13.46 9.46
CA PHE A 443 -2.41 14.04 10.40
C PHE A 443 -2.14 15.53 10.57
N ARG A 444 -3.01 16.38 10.00
CA ARG A 444 -3.01 17.85 10.19
C ARG A 444 -4.38 18.41 10.57
N GLY A 445 -5.40 17.55 10.68
CA GLY A 445 -6.75 17.93 11.08
C GLY A 445 -6.90 18.07 12.61
N THR A 446 -8.13 18.32 13.05
CA THR A 446 -8.48 18.42 14.48
C THR A 446 -9.54 17.40 14.87
N VAL A 447 -9.39 16.78 16.03
CA VAL A 447 -10.39 15.86 16.61
C VAL A 447 -10.85 16.45 17.94
N ASN A 448 -12.14 16.32 18.26
CA ASN A 448 -12.69 16.68 19.57
C ASN A 448 -13.58 15.55 20.09
N THR A 449 -13.15 14.89 21.16
CA THR A 449 -13.85 13.82 21.87
C THR A 449 -14.17 14.20 23.32
N SER A 450 -14.24 15.50 23.63
CA SER A 450 -14.48 15.98 24.99
C SER A 450 -15.91 15.69 25.49
N ALA A 451 -16.08 15.71 26.81
CA ALA A 451 -17.35 15.51 27.49
C ALA A 451 -17.52 16.53 28.61
N ALA A 452 -18.70 17.15 28.73
CA ALA A 452 -18.91 18.28 29.64
C ALA A 452 -19.13 17.88 31.11
N ASN A 453 -19.64 16.67 31.37
CA ASN A 453 -19.74 16.08 32.72
C ASN A 453 -19.57 14.54 32.74
N GLY A 454 -19.15 13.94 31.62
CA GLY A 454 -18.81 12.52 31.50
C GLY A 454 -17.29 12.29 31.38
N GLN A 455 -16.87 11.06 31.12
CA GLN A 455 -15.47 10.75 30.80
C GLN A 455 -15.12 11.30 29.41
N VAL A 456 -13.90 11.79 29.21
CA VAL A 456 -13.44 12.15 27.86
C VAL A 456 -13.30 10.91 26.99
N GLY A 457 -13.61 11.06 25.71
CA GLY A 457 -13.47 10.01 24.70
C GLY A 457 -12.03 9.84 24.22
N THR A 458 -11.83 9.10 23.14
CA THR A 458 -10.50 8.63 22.72
C THR A 458 -10.20 8.94 21.25
N LEU A 459 -8.97 9.40 20.97
CA LEU A 459 -8.36 9.40 19.64
C LEU A 459 -7.29 8.31 19.55
N LEU A 460 -7.42 7.40 18.58
CA LEU A 460 -6.42 6.40 18.19
C LEU A 460 -5.72 6.82 16.88
N LEU A 461 -4.39 6.75 16.87
CA LEU A 461 -3.54 6.82 15.67
C LEU A 461 -2.61 5.59 15.66
N ASP A 462 -2.68 4.72 14.64
CA ASP A 462 -1.89 3.47 14.60
C ASP A 462 -1.11 3.16 13.27
N PRO A 463 -0.23 4.08 12.80
CA PRO A 463 0.61 3.83 11.62
C PRO A 463 1.87 3.00 11.93
N LEU A 464 2.54 2.50 10.89
CA LEU A 464 3.74 1.65 10.96
C LEU A 464 4.82 2.15 11.92
N ASN A 465 5.10 3.46 11.91
CA ASN A 465 6.04 4.14 12.81
C ASN A 465 5.53 5.55 13.11
N ILE A 466 5.75 6.03 14.34
CA ILE A 466 5.39 7.38 14.78
C ILE A 466 6.67 8.15 15.14
N ILE A 467 6.85 9.34 14.59
CA ILE A 467 7.92 10.27 14.94
C ILE A 467 7.32 11.60 15.39
N ILE A 468 7.52 11.95 16.66
CA ILE A 468 7.13 13.25 17.23
C ILE A 468 8.35 14.17 17.16
N VAL A 469 8.21 15.33 16.53
CA VAL A 469 9.29 16.32 16.35
C VAL A 469 8.94 17.65 16.99
N ALA A 470 9.96 18.40 17.45
CA ALA A 470 9.75 19.75 17.95
C ALA A 470 9.23 20.67 16.82
N GLY A 471 8.14 21.40 17.06
CA GLY A 471 7.56 22.30 16.06
C GLY A 471 6.28 22.98 16.55
N ASN A 472 6.04 24.21 16.09
CA ASN A 472 4.92 25.07 16.55
C ASN A 472 3.57 24.77 15.88
N GLY A 473 3.43 23.61 15.24
CA GLY A 473 2.28 23.22 14.43
C GLY A 473 2.29 23.72 12.97
N ALA A 474 1.79 22.88 12.06
CA ALA A 474 1.46 23.13 10.65
C ALA A 474 2.60 23.45 9.65
N ASP A 475 3.63 24.23 10.02
CA ASP A 475 4.65 24.70 9.08
C ASP A 475 5.93 23.82 9.02
N ASP A 476 6.20 22.99 10.03
CA ASP A 476 7.36 22.06 10.04
C ASP A 476 7.01 20.66 9.46
N ASP A 477 5.72 20.33 9.29
CA ASP A 477 5.24 19.09 8.66
C ASP A 477 5.40 19.11 7.10
N ALA A 478 6.32 19.93 6.58
CA ALA A 478 6.34 20.46 5.22
C ALA A 478 6.90 19.52 4.12
N GLN A 479 7.17 18.25 4.45
CA GLN A 479 7.69 17.27 3.46
C GLN A 479 6.60 16.53 2.66
N LEU A 480 5.32 16.71 3.01
CA LEU A 480 4.23 15.97 2.38
C LEU A 480 3.36 16.82 1.44
N LEU A 481 3.07 16.18 0.31
CA LEU A 481 2.54 16.69 -0.95
C LEU A 481 1.13 17.32 -0.81
N GLY A 482 0.76 18.20 -1.75
CA GLY A 482 -0.50 18.97 -1.67
C GLY A 482 -1.77 18.14 -1.93
N ASP A 483 -2.92 18.62 -1.43
CA ASP A 483 -4.20 17.91 -1.26
C ASP A 483 -4.67 17.04 -2.45
N SER A 484 -4.26 17.31 -3.70
CA SER A 484 -4.60 16.51 -4.89
C SER A 484 -3.78 15.21 -5.09
N VAL A 485 -2.71 15.02 -4.32
CA VAL A 485 -1.74 13.92 -4.48
C VAL A 485 -2.23 12.60 -3.88
N VAL A 486 -2.88 12.65 -2.72
CA VAL A 486 -3.28 11.43 -1.99
C VAL A 486 -4.37 10.62 -2.72
N LEU A 487 -4.96 11.17 -3.78
CA LEU A 487 -5.81 10.44 -4.72
C LEU A 487 -5.07 9.97 -5.99
N ALA A 488 -3.90 10.54 -6.34
CA ALA A 488 -3.27 10.38 -7.67
C ALA A 488 -2.24 9.24 -7.81
N GLY A 489 -1.46 8.89 -6.76
CA GLY A 489 -0.65 7.65 -6.73
C GLY A 489 0.74 7.76 -6.06
N ASP A 490 1.01 8.87 -5.37
CA ASP A 490 2.35 9.31 -4.98
C ASP A 490 2.54 9.49 -3.45
N GLY A 491 1.59 8.98 -2.65
CA GLY A 491 1.85 8.71 -1.23
C GLY A 491 2.81 7.53 -1.11
N ASN A 492 3.92 7.69 -0.38
CA ASN A 492 4.93 6.63 -0.22
C ASN A 492 4.52 5.70 0.95
N PRO A 493 4.16 4.43 0.70
CA PRO A 493 3.60 3.52 1.70
C PRO A 493 4.69 2.88 2.57
N ASN A 494 5.70 3.65 2.96
CA ASN A 494 6.84 3.23 3.79
C ASN A 494 7.46 4.45 4.54
N GLU A 495 6.84 5.63 4.46
CA GLU A 495 7.29 6.82 5.19
C GLU A 495 6.76 6.80 6.62
N SER A 496 7.64 7.04 7.59
CA SER A 496 7.24 7.14 8.99
C SER A 496 6.36 8.37 9.19
N PHE A 497 5.16 8.18 9.74
CA PHE A 497 4.30 9.28 10.17
C PHE A 497 5.09 10.21 11.09
N THR A 498 5.20 11.46 10.67
CA THR A 498 5.92 12.50 11.41
C THR A 498 4.91 13.58 11.78
N ILE A 499 4.89 13.95 13.06
CA ILE A 499 3.92 14.91 13.63
C ILE A 499 4.62 15.85 14.61
N SER A 500 4.26 17.12 14.56
CA SER A 500 4.76 18.11 15.51
C SER A 500 4.24 17.88 16.95
N GLU A 501 5.11 18.14 17.91
CA GLU A 501 4.85 18.25 19.36
C GLU A 501 3.52 18.96 19.65
N THR A 502 3.37 20.22 19.22
CA THR A 502 2.14 21.00 19.41
C THR A 502 0.89 20.34 18.82
N ALA A 503 0.98 19.53 17.76
CA ALA A 503 -0.19 18.81 17.23
C ALA A 503 -0.63 17.66 18.15
N ILE A 504 0.34 16.94 18.76
CA ILE A 504 0.07 15.92 19.77
C ILE A 504 -0.50 16.53 21.06
N GLU A 505 0.07 17.64 21.54
CA GLU A 505 -0.44 18.35 22.72
C GLU A 505 -1.89 18.83 22.54
N ASN A 506 -2.21 19.40 21.36
CA ASN A 506 -3.56 19.84 21.04
C ASN A 506 -4.55 18.65 20.96
N ALA A 507 -4.13 17.50 20.45
CA ALA A 507 -4.95 16.30 20.43
C ALA A 507 -5.26 15.82 21.86
N ALA A 508 -4.23 15.68 22.71
CA ALA A 508 -4.36 15.28 24.11
C ALA A 508 -5.18 16.27 24.97
N ALA A 509 -5.21 17.56 24.61
CA ALA A 509 -6.02 18.55 25.32
C ALA A 509 -7.55 18.33 25.19
N SER A 510 -7.97 17.53 24.20
CA SER A 510 -9.39 17.33 23.82
C SER A 510 -9.96 15.94 24.12
N GLY A 511 -9.12 14.98 24.54
CA GLY A 511 -9.52 13.63 24.92
C GLY A 511 -8.34 12.71 25.23
N ASN A 512 -8.61 11.44 25.54
CA ASN A 512 -7.58 10.42 25.69
C ASN A 512 -6.85 10.22 24.35
N LEU A 513 -5.52 10.10 24.38
CA LEU A 513 -4.70 9.86 23.21
C LEU A 513 -4.09 8.45 23.28
N GLN A 514 -4.28 7.68 22.20
CA GLN A 514 -3.67 6.37 22.00
C GLN A 514 -2.82 6.41 20.72
N LEU A 515 -1.52 6.17 20.88
CA LEU A 515 -0.56 6.06 19.79
C LEU A 515 -0.06 4.60 19.73
N GLU A 516 -0.49 3.82 18.73
CA GLU A 516 -0.12 2.41 18.57
C GLU A 516 0.71 2.19 17.30
N ALA A 517 2.04 2.34 17.35
CA ALA A 517 2.89 2.02 16.21
C ALA A 517 3.11 0.51 16.07
N THR A 518 2.94 -0.03 14.86
CA THR A 518 3.34 -1.40 14.53
C THR A 518 4.79 -1.65 14.93
N ASN A 519 5.70 -0.75 14.54
CA ASN A 519 7.12 -0.80 14.90
C ASN A 519 7.48 0.27 15.95
N ASP A 520 8.15 1.36 15.55
CA ASP A 520 8.83 2.28 16.45
C ASP A 520 7.99 3.55 16.77
N ILE A 521 8.05 4.00 18.02
CA ILE A 521 7.61 5.36 18.43
C ILE A 521 8.86 6.14 18.84
N THR A 522 9.16 7.24 18.17
CA THR A 522 10.31 8.09 18.49
C THR A 522 9.85 9.51 18.77
N ILE A 523 10.27 10.07 19.91
CA ILE A 523 10.19 11.50 20.21
C ILE A 523 11.59 12.07 20.01
N GLU A 524 11.75 12.94 19.01
CA GLU A 524 12.99 13.69 18.82
C GLU A 524 13.18 14.74 19.92
N SER A 525 14.34 15.42 19.95
CA SER A 525 14.61 16.38 21.03
C SER A 525 13.66 17.58 20.98
N LEU A 526 12.87 17.72 22.03
CA LEU A 526 11.85 18.75 22.17
C LEU A 526 12.46 20.14 22.42
N SER A 527 11.74 21.21 22.05
CA SER A 527 12.31 22.57 22.07
C SER A 527 12.37 23.19 23.48
N ASP A 528 11.41 22.89 24.33
CA ASP A 528 11.40 23.23 25.76
C ASP A 528 11.73 22.03 26.67
N GLY A 529 11.69 20.81 26.11
CA GLY A 529 11.99 19.55 26.79
C GLY A 529 10.77 18.90 27.46
N VAL A 530 9.53 19.27 27.11
CA VAL A 530 8.32 18.73 27.75
C VAL A 530 7.21 18.47 26.72
N LEU A 531 6.81 17.20 26.55
CA LEU A 531 5.59 16.87 25.82
C LEU A 531 4.40 16.93 26.77
N THR A 532 3.52 17.92 26.58
CA THR A 532 2.36 18.18 27.46
C THR A 532 1.15 17.35 27.04
N LEU A 533 0.75 16.37 27.86
CA LEU A 533 -0.27 15.37 27.53
C LEU A 533 -1.49 15.46 28.47
N PHE A 534 -1.93 16.69 28.77
CA PHE A 534 -3.07 16.93 29.65
C PHE A 534 -3.95 18.12 29.20
N SER A 535 -5.22 18.10 29.59
CA SER A 535 -6.13 19.21 29.34
C SER A 535 -5.94 20.32 30.39
N LEU A 536 -5.81 21.57 29.95
CA LEU A 536 -5.81 22.76 30.82
C LEU A 536 -7.21 23.15 31.35
N GLY A 537 -8.20 22.27 31.14
CA GLY A 537 -9.62 22.47 31.50
C GLY A 537 -10.02 21.93 32.87
N THR A 538 -11.32 21.66 33.02
CA THR A 538 -11.94 21.13 34.26
C THR A 538 -12.18 19.63 34.24
N PHE A 539 -11.56 18.90 33.31
CA PHE A 539 -11.78 17.47 33.09
C PHE A 539 -10.49 16.70 33.35
N GLU A 540 -10.58 15.69 34.20
CA GLU A 540 -9.52 14.69 34.37
C GLU A 540 -9.51 13.82 33.11
N LEU A 541 -8.38 13.71 32.42
CA LEU A 541 -8.22 12.71 31.35
C LEU A 541 -8.14 11.32 31.98
N GLY A 542 -8.56 10.29 31.24
CA GLY A 542 -8.50 8.91 31.71
C GLY A 542 -7.10 8.33 31.61
N THR A 543 -6.66 8.02 30.38
CA THR A 543 -5.38 7.32 30.16
C THR A 543 -4.76 7.74 28.83
N ILE A 544 -3.46 8.04 28.86
CA ILE A 544 -2.62 8.23 27.68
C ILE A 544 -1.85 6.94 27.42
N GLN A 545 -1.90 6.44 26.18
CA GLN A 545 -1.28 5.17 25.79
C GLN A 545 -0.30 5.35 24.65
N PHE A 546 0.89 4.78 24.81
CA PHE A 546 1.88 4.62 23.75
C PHE A 546 2.27 3.14 23.62
N ARG A 547 2.09 2.57 22.44
CA ARG A 547 2.45 1.17 22.14
C ARG A 547 3.31 1.13 20.89
N ALA A 548 4.61 0.94 21.07
CA ALA A 548 5.45 0.35 20.03
C ALA A 548 5.24 -1.18 20.04
N ASP A 549 5.70 -1.92 19.00
CA ASP A 549 5.53 -3.39 18.91
C ASP A 549 4.04 -3.77 19.03
N ALA A 550 3.19 -3.09 18.25
CA ALA A 550 1.74 -3.26 18.34
C ALA A 550 1.27 -4.63 17.81
N ASP A 551 1.95 -5.19 16.81
CA ASP A 551 1.70 -6.55 16.32
C ASP A 551 2.21 -7.66 17.26
N GLY A 552 3.15 -7.33 18.16
CA GLY A 552 3.71 -8.24 19.15
C GLY A 552 4.74 -9.22 18.58
N ASP A 553 5.34 -8.94 17.41
CA ASP A 553 6.40 -9.78 16.83
C ASP A 553 7.74 -9.69 17.63
N GLY A 554 7.85 -8.68 18.51
CA GLY A 554 9.04 -8.37 19.28
C GLY A 554 9.96 -7.37 18.59
N VAL A 555 9.50 -6.60 17.62
CA VAL A 555 10.21 -5.50 16.96
C VAL A 555 9.39 -4.23 17.21
N GLY A 556 10.07 -3.12 17.46
CA GLY A 556 9.42 -1.88 17.87
C GLY A 556 9.94 -1.36 19.21
N THR A 557 10.45 -0.13 19.18
CA THR A 557 11.04 0.54 20.33
C THR A 557 10.35 1.87 20.53
N PHE A 558 9.94 2.15 21.77
CA PHE A 558 9.68 3.52 22.18
C PHE A 558 11.00 4.19 22.54
N ALA A 559 11.31 5.35 21.95
CA ALA A 559 12.51 6.13 22.25
C ALA A 559 12.22 7.63 22.39
N MET A 560 12.87 8.29 23.33
CA MET A 560 12.92 9.76 23.45
C MET A 560 14.27 10.24 23.97
N ASN A 561 14.54 11.55 23.96
CA ASN A 561 15.73 12.10 24.60
C ASN A 561 15.67 11.88 26.12
N LEU A 562 16.82 11.64 26.76
CA LEU A 562 16.91 11.43 28.21
C LEU A 562 16.57 12.67 29.04
N ASN A 563 16.72 13.88 28.46
CA ASN A 563 16.43 15.14 29.15
C ASN A 563 14.97 15.58 29.00
N ASP A 564 14.24 15.02 28.04
CA ASP A 564 12.87 15.42 27.73
C ASP A 564 11.90 14.73 28.71
N THR A 565 10.74 15.32 28.91
CA THR A 565 9.77 14.91 29.93
C THR A 565 8.42 14.62 29.29
N LEU A 566 7.82 13.48 29.61
CA LEU A 566 6.39 13.24 29.38
C LEU A 566 5.63 13.76 30.61
N ASP A 567 4.85 14.82 30.45
CA ASP A 567 4.03 15.40 31.52
C ASP A 567 2.55 15.14 31.26
N THR A 568 1.90 14.36 32.12
CA THR A 568 0.47 14.03 32.02
C THR A 568 -0.40 14.66 33.11
N ASN A 569 0.20 15.42 34.06
CA ASN A 569 -0.46 16.13 35.16
C ASN A 569 -1.73 15.43 35.71
N SER A 570 -1.52 14.36 36.49
CA SER A 570 -2.53 13.42 37.03
C SER A 570 -3.10 12.34 36.10
N SER A 571 -2.93 12.41 34.77
CA SER A 571 -3.52 11.40 33.87
C SER A 571 -2.69 10.10 33.88
N ASP A 572 -3.33 8.95 33.81
CA ASP A 572 -2.63 7.66 33.78
C ASP A 572 -1.81 7.51 32.50
N LEU A 573 -0.60 6.93 32.61
CA LEU A 573 0.33 6.74 31.50
C LEU A 573 0.67 5.25 31.31
N VAL A 574 0.34 4.71 30.13
CA VAL A 574 0.69 3.34 29.74
C VAL A 574 1.66 3.37 28.56
N ILE A 575 2.85 2.79 28.73
CA ILE A 575 3.84 2.66 27.65
C ILE A 575 4.24 1.19 27.47
N SER A 576 4.15 0.68 26.24
CA SER A 576 4.58 -0.67 25.87
C SER A 576 5.44 -0.74 24.60
N GLY A 577 6.26 -1.80 24.50
CA GLY A 577 7.02 -2.12 23.29
C GLY A 577 8.09 -3.20 23.48
N ALA A 578 8.84 -3.54 22.43
CA ALA A 578 9.93 -4.51 22.55
C ALA A 578 11.06 -3.97 23.45
N ASN A 579 11.37 -2.67 23.34
CA ASN A 579 12.24 -1.93 24.25
C ASN A 579 11.64 -0.54 24.56
N LEU A 580 11.88 -0.03 25.77
CA LEU A 580 11.51 1.34 26.16
C LEU A 580 12.78 2.13 26.52
N LEU A 581 13.00 3.26 25.86
CA LEU A 581 14.17 4.14 26.00
C LEU A 581 13.69 5.57 26.33
N LEU A 582 13.25 5.76 27.58
CA LEU A 582 12.48 6.90 28.06
C LEU A 582 13.35 7.98 28.72
N GLY A 583 12.86 9.22 28.68
CA GLY A 583 13.37 10.39 29.41
C GLY A 583 12.80 10.46 30.82
N ASN A 584 12.40 11.64 31.26
CA ASN A 584 11.64 11.80 32.50
C ASN A 584 10.16 11.46 32.26
N ILE A 585 9.52 10.86 33.27
CA ILE A 585 8.07 10.71 33.33
C ILE A 585 7.58 11.53 34.52
N ASP A 586 6.61 12.41 34.29
CA ASP A 586 5.91 13.14 35.32
C ASP A 586 4.38 12.97 35.16
N THR A 587 3.77 12.25 36.10
CA THR A 587 2.32 12.12 36.25
C THR A 587 1.85 12.79 37.55
N SER A 588 2.73 13.55 38.21
CA SER A 588 2.43 14.18 39.50
C SER A 588 1.44 15.33 39.35
N SER A 589 0.69 15.61 40.42
CA SER A 589 -0.33 16.66 40.38
C SER A 589 -0.57 17.32 41.74
N GLY A 590 -1.24 18.47 41.72
CA GLY A 590 -1.71 19.14 42.94
C GLY A 590 -2.61 18.25 43.81
N GLY A 591 -3.38 17.35 43.21
CA GLY A 591 -4.31 16.43 43.87
C GLY A 591 -3.70 15.03 44.03
N ASP A 592 -4.36 14.03 43.42
CA ASP A 592 -3.86 12.67 43.29
C ASP A 592 -2.86 12.57 42.11
N GLY A 593 -1.82 11.74 42.23
CA GLY A 593 -0.88 11.48 41.13
C GLY A 593 -1.37 10.37 40.20
N GLY A 594 -1.13 10.47 38.89
CA GLY A 594 -1.56 9.47 37.91
C GLY A 594 -0.73 8.19 37.95
N ASP A 595 -1.35 7.05 37.60
CA ASP A 595 -0.67 5.75 37.54
C ASP A 595 0.31 5.69 36.34
N VAL A 596 1.40 4.94 36.49
CA VAL A 596 2.41 4.72 35.45
C VAL A 596 2.59 3.22 35.22
N THR A 597 2.31 2.74 34.01
CA THR A 597 2.51 1.35 33.62
C THR A 597 3.51 1.24 32.47
N LEU A 598 4.66 0.59 32.69
CA LEU A 598 5.71 0.39 31.69
C LEU A 598 5.92 -1.10 31.41
N ASN A 599 5.64 -1.55 30.19
CA ASN A 599 5.73 -2.97 29.81
C ASN A 599 6.69 -3.18 28.63
N ALA A 600 7.79 -3.92 28.84
CA ALA A 600 8.69 -4.27 27.74
C ALA A 600 9.01 -5.75 27.64
N VAL A 601 8.92 -6.29 26.42
CA VAL A 601 9.32 -7.67 26.10
C VAL A 601 10.81 -7.88 26.40
N ARG A 602 11.65 -6.85 26.24
CA ARG A 602 13.09 -6.92 26.51
C ARG A 602 13.54 -6.00 27.64
N ALA A 603 13.72 -4.71 27.40
CA ALA A 603 14.42 -3.84 28.35
C ALA A 603 13.74 -2.48 28.47
N ILE A 604 13.77 -1.94 29.69
CA ILE A 604 13.29 -0.61 30.02
C ILE A 604 14.47 0.20 30.55
N ARG A 605 14.65 1.38 29.99
CA ARG A 605 15.56 2.43 30.45
C ARG A 605 14.75 3.71 30.54
N VAL A 606 14.75 4.36 31.69
CA VAL A 606 14.05 5.63 31.94
C VAL A 606 14.98 6.57 32.72
N ASN A 607 14.80 7.89 32.62
CA ASN A 607 15.64 8.83 33.35
C ASN A 607 15.17 8.99 34.80
N THR A 608 13.89 9.35 35.01
CA THR A 608 13.21 9.46 36.32
C THR A 608 11.71 9.15 36.18
N ILE A 609 11.03 8.77 37.29
CA ILE A 609 9.56 8.63 37.35
C ILE A 609 9.01 9.40 38.56
N ASN A 610 8.17 10.40 38.31
CA ASN A 610 7.49 11.19 39.33
C ASN A 610 5.97 10.99 39.23
N ALA A 611 5.38 10.29 40.20
CA ALA A 611 3.93 10.03 40.28
C ALA A 611 3.37 10.49 41.65
N GLN A 612 3.82 11.65 42.14
CA GLN A 612 3.46 12.18 43.45
C GLN A 612 2.09 12.90 43.44
N GLY A 613 1.28 12.70 44.48
CA GLY A 613 0.07 13.49 44.72
C GLY A 613 0.32 14.54 45.79
N PHE A 614 0.35 15.83 45.46
CA PHE A 614 0.83 16.85 46.39
C PHE A 614 -0.12 17.07 47.58
N GLU A 615 -1.42 17.21 47.35
CA GLU A 615 -2.45 17.26 48.41
C GLU A 615 -3.22 15.93 48.56
N GLY A 616 -3.19 15.05 47.56
CA GLY A 616 -3.84 13.73 47.53
C GLY A 616 -2.90 12.55 47.81
N THR A 617 -3.28 11.39 47.29
CA THR A 617 -2.51 10.15 47.19
C THR A 617 -1.58 10.16 45.97
N GLY A 618 -0.38 9.58 46.08
CA GLY A 618 0.44 9.36 44.88
C GLY A 618 -0.03 8.16 44.06
N GLY A 619 0.26 8.18 42.76
CA GLY A 619 -0.13 7.15 41.81
C GLY A 619 0.64 5.83 41.97
N THR A 620 0.16 4.79 41.33
CA THR A 620 0.75 3.46 41.29
C THR A 620 1.75 3.33 40.14
N VAL A 621 2.94 2.78 40.39
CA VAL A 621 3.94 2.51 39.36
C VAL A 621 4.07 1.00 39.16
N ASN A 622 3.67 0.50 37.99
CA ASN A 622 3.79 -0.90 37.58
C ASN A 622 4.80 -1.04 36.44
N ILE A 623 5.85 -1.83 36.63
CA ILE A 623 6.94 -1.98 35.65
C ILE A 623 7.18 -3.47 35.39
N THR A 624 7.15 -3.88 34.13
CA THR A 624 7.46 -5.24 33.68
C THR A 624 8.53 -5.21 32.58
N ALA A 625 9.72 -5.77 32.82
CA ALA A 625 10.79 -5.85 31.82
C ALA A 625 11.32 -7.28 31.67
N GLY A 626 11.12 -7.93 30.52
CA GLY A 626 11.57 -9.31 30.27
C GLY A 626 13.09 -9.56 30.34
N ARG A 627 13.91 -8.54 30.62
CA ARG A 627 15.37 -8.63 30.83
C ARG A 627 15.86 -7.66 31.90
N LEU A 628 16.00 -6.37 31.58
CA LEU A 628 16.66 -5.37 32.44
C LEU A 628 15.79 -4.13 32.61
N PHE A 629 15.76 -3.59 33.82
CA PHE A 629 15.15 -2.30 34.15
C PHE A 629 16.23 -1.33 34.66
N ARG A 630 16.25 -0.09 34.17
CA ARG A 630 17.23 0.92 34.57
C ARG A 630 16.57 2.29 34.75
N VAL A 631 16.79 2.92 35.90
CA VAL A 631 16.52 4.35 36.10
C VAL A 631 17.85 5.08 36.23
N LEU A 632 18.12 6.01 35.31
CA LEU A 632 19.46 6.57 35.11
C LEU A 632 19.81 7.74 36.04
N ASP A 633 18.82 8.49 36.50
CA ASP A 633 19.02 9.69 37.31
C ASP A 633 18.05 9.75 38.52
N SER A 634 18.05 10.87 39.23
CA SER A 634 17.27 11.09 40.44
C SER A 634 16.90 12.56 40.65
N PHE A 635 15.74 12.79 41.26
CA PHE A 635 15.21 14.10 41.62
C PHE A 635 14.96 14.18 43.14
N SER A 636 14.80 15.39 43.67
CA SER A 636 14.33 15.57 45.05
C SER A 636 12.81 15.41 45.09
N ASP A 637 12.32 14.38 45.78
CA ASP A 637 10.90 14.21 46.05
C ASP A 637 10.38 15.26 47.05
N ARG A 638 9.06 15.28 47.26
CA ARG A 638 8.36 16.18 48.18
C ARG A 638 8.80 16.13 49.65
N ASN A 639 9.49 15.06 50.05
CA ASN A 639 9.99 14.80 51.40
C ASN A 639 11.50 15.04 51.50
N GLU A 640 12.09 15.72 50.50
CA GLU A 640 13.54 15.98 50.36
C GLU A 640 14.37 14.68 50.17
N ILE A 641 13.75 13.59 49.69
CA ILE A 641 14.44 12.32 49.37
C ILE A 641 14.93 12.37 47.93
N ASN A 642 16.22 12.08 47.72
CA ASN A 642 16.78 11.94 46.38
C ASN A 642 16.36 10.60 45.74
N ALA A 643 15.26 10.62 44.98
CA ALA A 643 14.56 9.46 44.45
C ALA A 643 14.71 9.35 42.91
N SER A 644 14.77 8.12 42.41
CA SER A 644 14.61 7.80 40.99
C SER A 644 13.14 7.53 40.62
N ILE A 645 12.36 7.03 41.59
CA ILE A 645 10.92 6.75 41.47
C ILE A 645 10.26 7.25 42.75
N SER A 646 9.25 8.13 42.64
CA SER A 646 8.47 8.60 43.79
C SER A 646 6.96 8.56 43.55
N THR A 647 6.24 7.97 44.49
CA THR A 647 4.76 7.95 44.57
C THR A 647 4.25 8.58 45.87
N SER A 648 5.04 9.48 46.47
CA SER A 648 4.75 10.11 47.77
C SER A 648 3.49 11.00 47.74
N GLY A 649 2.54 10.80 48.67
CA GLY A 649 1.31 11.61 48.83
C GLY A 649 0.97 12.02 50.28
N LEU A 650 0.12 13.03 50.46
CA LEU A 650 -0.42 13.40 51.81
C LEU A 650 -1.57 12.48 52.24
N GLY A 651 -2.36 12.00 51.28
CA GLY A 651 -3.39 10.99 51.49
C GLY A 651 -2.82 9.58 51.69
N GLY A 652 -1.54 9.37 51.40
CA GLY A 652 -0.84 8.09 51.35
C GLY A 652 -0.02 7.97 50.07
N GLY A 653 0.91 7.02 50.02
CA GLY A 653 1.69 6.73 48.81
C GLY A 653 1.11 5.59 47.98
N GLY A 654 1.10 5.74 46.65
CA GLY A 654 0.75 4.65 45.74
C GLY A 654 1.80 3.55 45.73
N SER A 655 1.42 2.33 45.33
CA SER A 655 2.33 1.18 45.28
C SER A 655 3.34 1.27 44.14
N ILE A 656 4.52 0.68 44.33
CA ILE A 656 5.55 0.56 43.29
C ILE A 656 5.87 -0.93 43.12
N SER A 657 5.59 -1.49 41.95
CA SER A 657 5.87 -2.88 41.59
C SER A 657 6.81 -2.94 40.38
N ILE A 658 7.93 -3.65 40.52
CA ILE A 658 8.94 -3.80 39.47
C ILE A 658 9.25 -5.29 39.27
N GLN A 659 8.87 -5.84 38.12
CA GLN A 659 9.24 -7.19 37.69
C GLN A 659 10.32 -7.16 36.61
N HIS A 660 11.38 -7.95 36.80
CA HIS A 660 12.41 -8.15 35.78
C HIS A 660 13.10 -9.52 35.87
N ASP A 661 13.65 -10.01 34.76
CA ASP A 661 14.37 -11.30 34.72
C ASP A 661 15.88 -11.18 35.01
N GLY A 662 16.42 -9.95 35.12
CA GLY A 662 17.85 -9.70 35.35
C GLY A 662 18.76 -9.95 34.13
N GLY A 663 18.17 -10.34 33.00
CA GLY A 663 18.84 -10.61 31.74
C GLY A 663 19.67 -11.91 31.75
N ARG A 664 20.37 -12.18 30.64
CA ARG A 664 21.12 -13.43 30.41
C ARG A 664 22.26 -13.73 31.40
N THR A 665 22.55 -12.81 32.33
CA THR A 665 23.65 -12.89 33.31
C THR A 665 23.18 -12.70 34.74
N GLU A 666 21.86 -12.77 35.01
CA GLU A 666 21.26 -12.62 36.35
C GLU A 666 21.76 -11.36 37.06
N THR A 667 21.76 -10.23 36.35
CA THR A 667 22.37 -8.98 36.83
C THR A 667 21.63 -8.46 38.07
N PRO A 668 22.30 -8.32 39.23
CA PRO A 668 21.65 -7.86 40.46
C PRO A 668 21.03 -6.48 40.29
N PHE A 669 19.86 -6.29 40.89
CA PHE A 669 19.18 -5.00 40.95
C PHE A 669 19.83 -4.12 42.02
N THR A 670 20.49 -3.04 41.61
CA THR A 670 21.23 -2.14 42.51
C THR A 670 20.54 -0.79 42.65
N ILE A 671 20.52 -0.23 43.85
CA ILE A 671 19.82 1.04 44.17
C ILE A 671 20.84 2.05 44.70
N GLY A 672 20.71 3.32 44.32
CA GLY A 672 21.64 4.38 44.75
C GLY A 672 22.99 4.35 44.02
N THR A 673 23.06 3.75 42.83
CA THR A 673 24.28 3.55 42.05
C THR A 673 24.27 4.39 40.78
N ALA A 674 25.21 5.33 40.63
CA ALA A 674 25.35 6.13 39.42
C ALA A 674 25.56 5.23 38.18
N ASN A 675 24.66 5.34 37.21
CA ASN A 675 24.59 4.52 35.99
C ASN A 675 24.44 2.99 36.26
N PRO A 676 23.26 2.53 36.73
CA PRO A 676 23.03 1.13 37.07
C PRO A 676 22.93 0.24 35.82
N THR A 677 23.55 -0.95 35.86
CA THR A 677 23.35 -1.98 34.81
C THR A 677 21.99 -2.67 34.93
N ASN A 678 21.42 -2.68 36.13
CA ASN A 678 20.04 -3.06 36.46
C ASN A 678 19.67 -2.36 37.80
N GLY A 679 18.50 -1.73 37.91
CA GLY A 679 18.09 -0.96 39.09
C GLY A 679 18.17 0.57 38.91
N THR A 680 18.38 1.32 40.00
CA THR A 680 18.13 2.78 40.07
C THR A 680 19.32 3.61 40.57
N ALA A 681 19.45 4.84 40.06
CA ALA A 681 20.50 5.78 40.47
C ALA A 681 20.26 6.43 41.84
N GLY A 682 19.00 6.69 42.21
CA GLY A 682 18.53 7.18 43.50
C GLY A 682 17.64 6.17 44.22
N ALA A 683 16.92 6.64 45.25
CA ALA A 683 15.99 5.83 46.03
C ALA A 683 14.70 5.48 45.27
N ILE A 684 13.97 4.47 45.73
CA ILE A 684 12.58 4.21 45.34
C ILE A 684 11.71 4.52 46.56
N THR A 685 10.71 5.40 46.45
CA THR A 685 9.97 5.89 47.62
C THR A 685 8.48 6.04 47.38
N THR A 686 7.69 5.67 48.39
CA THR A 686 6.24 5.92 48.47
C THR A 686 5.91 6.97 49.54
N GLY A 687 6.93 7.61 50.13
CA GLY A 687 6.79 8.52 51.27
C GLY A 687 6.58 7.79 52.61
N GLU A 688 5.84 6.69 52.62
CA GLU A 688 5.70 5.80 53.77
C GLU A 688 6.84 4.77 53.86
N SER A 689 7.29 4.26 52.70
CA SER A 689 8.39 3.31 52.58
C SER A 689 9.44 3.86 51.61
N THR A 690 10.72 3.70 51.93
CA THR A 690 11.84 4.15 51.09
C THR A 690 12.90 3.05 50.99
N LEU A 691 13.17 2.61 49.77
CA LEU A 691 14.21 1.65 49.44
C LEU A 691 15.47 2.39 48.98
N THR A 692 16.61 2.08 49.60
CA THR A 692 17.90 2.75 49.38
C THR A 692 19.02 1.73 49.19
N ALA A 693 20.22 2.19 48.81
CA ALA A 693 21.42 1.35 48.63
C ALA A 693 21.68 0.38 49.80
N ALA A 694 21.41 0.79 51.04
CA ALA A 694 21.61 -0.01 52.24
C ALA A 694 20.72 -1.26 52.33
N ASN A 695 19.61 -1.28 51.59
CA ASN A 695 18.57 -2.30 51.62
C ASN A 695 18.34 -2.93 50.23
N SER A 696 19.30 -2.83 49.30
CA SER A 696 19.17 -3.35 47.93
C SER A 696 18.78 -4.84 47.91
N PRO A 697 17.83 -5.28 47.06
CA PRO A 697 17.38 -6.66 47.00
C PRO A 697 18.48 -7.62 46.53
N ILE A 698 18.39 -8.89 46.97
CA ILE A 698 19.33 -9.96 46.61
C ILE A 698 18.73 -10.77 45.44
N ILE A 699 19.59 -11.14 44.47
CA ILE A 699 19.22 -11.92 43.27
C ILE A 699 18.38 -13.16 43.65
N GLY A 700 17.32 -13.40 42.88
CA GLY A 700 16.53 -14.64 42.96
C GLY A 700 15.58 -14.70 44.15
N THR A 701 15.20 -13.54 44.70
CA THR A 701 14.19 -13.45 45.76
C THR A 701 13.17 -12.36 45.45
N GLU A 702 11.91 -12.61 45.80
CA GLU A 702 10.91 -11.55 45.92
C GLU A 702 11.28 -10.64 47.09
N PHE A 703 11.33 -9.33 46.83
CA PHE A 703 11.58 -8.32 47.84
C PHE A 703 10.34 -7.43 48.02
N VAL A 704 9.87 -7.30 49.26
CA VAL A 704 8.72 -6.46 49.63
C VAL A 704 9.09 -5.58 50.81
N LEU A 705 8.89 -4.27 50.67
CA LEU A 705 9.03 -3.27 51.73
C LEU A 705 7.81 -2.34 51.72
N GLY A 706 6.85 -2.62 52.60
CA GLY A 706 5.58 -1.90 52.62
C GLY A 706 4.80 -2.11 51.31
N ASN A 707 4.55 -1.02 50.59
CA ASN A 707 3.92 -0.97 49.27
C ASN A 707 4.94 -0.90 48.11
N ILE A 708 6.23 -1.16 48.35
CA ILE A 708 7.26 -1.36 47.32
C ILE A 708 7.53 -2.86 47.15
N GLN A 709 7.43 -3.36 45.92
CA GLN A 709 7.72 -4.74 45.53
C GLN A 709 8.73 -4.77 44.36
N VAL A 710 9.77 -5.60 44.49
CA VAL A 710 10.72 -5.89 43.40
C VAL A 710 10.81 -7.40 43.22
N LEU A 711 10.48 -7.87 42.02
CA LEU A 711 10.39 -9.27 41.63
C LEU A 711 11.47 -9.60 40.61
N THR A 712 12.48 -10.39 41.03
CA THR A 712 13.33 -11.14 40.08
C THR A 712 12.65 -12.45 39.68
N SER A 713 12.20 -12.58 38.44
CA SER A 713 11.79 -13.88 37.88
C SER A 713 13.00 -14.80 37.72
N GLU A 714 12.84 -16.12 37.87
CA GLU A 714 13.74 -17.06 37.17
C GLU A 714 13.53 -16.86 35.66
N PRO A 715 14.59 -16.92 34.83
CA PRO A 715 14.49 -16.60 33.41
C PRO A 715 13.45 -17.48 32.73
N THR A 716 12.42 -16.87 32.17
CA THR A 716 11.34 -17.62 31.51
C THR A 716 11.94 -18.44 30.36
N PRO A 717 11.79 -19.78 30.34
CA PRO A 717 12.29 -20.58 29.23
C PRO A 717 11.58 -20.13 27.95
N THR A 718 12.36 -19.86 26.90
CA THR A 718 11.85 -19.42 25.59
C THR A 718 10.65 -20.26 25.19
N PRO A 719 9.50 -19.66 24.81
CA PRO A 719 8.31 -20.41 24.46
C PRO A 719 8.66 -21.37 23.33
N THR A 720 8.61 -22.67 23.64
CA THR A 720 8.58 -23.70 22.60
C THR A 720 7.22 -23.57 21.92
N PRO A 721 7.14 -23.47 20.58
CA PRO A 721 5.88 -23.22 19.89
C PRO A 721 4.83 -24.26 20.29
N THR A 722 3.71 -23.78 20.85
CA THR A 722 2.60 -24.61 21.28
C THR A 722 1.99 -25.30 20.05
N PRO A 723 1.98 -26.64 19.97
CA PRO A 723 1.36 -27.32 18.84
C PRO A 723 -0.17 -27.13 18.87
N THR A 724 -0.71 -26.62 17.75
CA THR A 724 -2.15 -26.51 17.47
C THR A 724 -2.88 -27.84 17.74
N PRO A 725 -4.09 -27.84 18.34
CA PRO A 725 -4.77 -29.08 18.75
C PRO A 725 -5.09 -30.00 17.56
N THR A 726 -4.40 -31.14 17.50
CA THR A 726 -4.68 -32.22 16.55
C THR A 726 -6.06 -32.85 16.79
N PRO A 727 -6.87 -33.12 15.75
CA PRO A 727 -8.15 -33.80 15.90
C PRO A 727 -8.01 -35.23 16.45
N THR A 728 -9.00 -35.66 17.23
CA THR A 728 -9.04 -36.92 17.99
C THR A 728 -8.67 -38.16 17.16
N PRO A 729 -7.70 -39.00 17.61
CA PRO A 729 -7.23 -40.14 16.84
C PRO A 729 -8.19 -41.35 16.85
N THR A 730 -8.37 -41.96 15.68
CA THR A 730 -8.92 -43.31 15.54
C THR A 730 -7.89 -44.34 16.01
N PRO A 731 -8.26 -45.37 16.81
CA PRO A 731 -7.28 -46.23 17.47
C PRO A 731 -6.53 -47.18 16.50
N THR A 732 -5.19 -47.22 16.64
CA THR A 732 -4.30 -48.19 15.99
C THR A 732 -3.58 -49.03 17.06
N PRO A 733 -3.41 -50.36 16.91
CA PRO A 733 -2.91 -51.24 17.97
C PRO A 733 -1.40 -51.19 18.25
N THR A 734 -1.06 -51.69 19.44
CA THR A 734 0.19 -51.57 20.21
C THR A 734 1.48 -52.18 19.61
N PRO A 735 2.66 -51.53 19.74
CA PRO A 735 3.98 -52.11 19.43
C PRO A 735 4.64 -52.87 20.61
N THR A 736 5.69 -53.67 20.33
CA THR A 736 6.47 -54.50 21.28
C THR A 736 7.98 -54.16 21.15
N PRO A 737 8.82 -54.27 22.22
CA PRO A 737 9.74 -53.15 22.53
C PRO A 737 11.28 -53.42 22.57
N THR A 738 12.08 -52.34 22.41
CA THR A 738 13.41 -52.06 23.07
C THR A 738 14.62 -52.96 22.60
N PRO A 739 15.94 -52.58 22.66
CA PRO A 739 16.62 -51.62 23.55
C PRO A 739 17.69 -50.63 22.99
N THR A 740 18.11 -49.74 23.89
CA THR A 740 19.07 -48.62 23.82
C THR A 740 20.58 -49.01 23.76
N PRO A 741 21.46 -48.19 23.14
CA PRO A 741 22.94 -48.30 23.26
C PRO A 741 23.60 -47.32 24.25
N THR A 742 24.84 -47.62 24.68
CA THR A 742 25.73 -46.79 25.54
C THR A 742 27.13 -46.63 24.87
N PRO A 743 28.15 -45.88 25.39
CA PRO A 743 28.93 -44.95 24.55
C PRO A 743 30.36 -45.39 24.17
N THR A 744 31.00 -44.59 23.30
CA THR A 744 32.26 -44.85 22.58
C THR A 744 33.54 -44.31 23.26
N PRO A 745 34.70 -44.97 23.06
CA PRO A 745 36.02 -44.32 23.11
C PRO A 745 36.92 -44.53 21.85
N THR A 746 37.94 -43.67 21.73
CA THR A 746 38.84 -43.41 20.57
C THR A 746 39.94 -44.46 20.29
N PRO A 747 40.47 -44.60 19.04
CA PRO A 747 41.56 -45.53 18.69
C PRO A 747 42.97 -44.90 18.48
N THR A 748 44.01 -45.74 18.36
CA THR A 748 45.41 -45.43 17.95
C THR A 748 46.07 -46.71 17.35
N PRO A 749 47.25 -46.71 16.67
CA PRO A 749 47.35 -46.49 15.22
C PRO A 749 48.03 -47.62 14.36
N THR A 750 48.07 -47.36 13.05
CA THR A 750 48.61 -48.01 11.82
C THR A 750 49.87 -48.91 11.89
N PRO A 751 49.94 -49.97 11.03
CA PRO A 751 50.96 -50.03 9.95
C PRO A 751 50.40 -50.49 8.56
N PRO A 752 51.19 -50.45 7.45
CA PRO A 752 50.65 -50.19 6.09
C PRO A 752 50.80 -51.37 5.06
N PRO A 753 50.95 -51.20 3.72
CA PRO A 753 50.05 -51.82 2.73
C PRO A 753 50.71 -52.89 1.82
N PHE A 754 49.94 -53.54 0.93
CA PHE A 754 50.34 -53.81 -0.47
C PHE A 754 49.17 -54.30 -1.35
N ASN A 755 49.34 -54.30 -2.67
CA ASN A 755 48.27 -54.42 -3.67
C ASN A 755 48.50 -55.55 -4.72
N GLU A 756 47.37 -55.99 -5.30
CA GLU A 756 47.16 -56.61 -6.63
C GLU A 756 47.64 -58.04 -7.03
N GLU A 757 46.84 -58.60 -7.95
CA GLU A 757 46.92 -59.85 -8.72
C GLU A 757 46.95 -61.23 -8.02
N GLU A 758 45.78 -61.87 -7.92
CA GLU A 758 45.56 -63.19 -8.58
C GLU A 758 44.07 -63.59 -8.76
N LEU A 759 43.73 -64.00 -9.99
CA LEU A 759 42.69 -64.98 -10.41
C LEU A 759 41.18 -64.62 -10.47
N LEU A 760 40.66 -64.70 -11.71
CA LEU A 760 39.24 -64.71 -12.15
C LEU A 760 38.49 -66.01 -11.74
N PRO A 761 37.15 -65.97 -11.65
CA PRO A 761 36.34 -66.88 -12.51
C PRO A 761 34.99 -66.31 -13.04
N ARG A 762 34.19 -67.20 -13.66
CA ARG A 762 33.11 -66.92 -14.65
C ARG A 762 31.67 -66.84 -14.10
N ASN A 763 30.76 -66.36 -14.98
CA ASN A 763 29.31 -66.10 -14.82
C ASN A 763 28.41 -67.22 -14.22
N PRO A 764 27.21 -66.84 -13.70
CA PRO A 764 26.15 -67.73 -13.22
C PRO A 764 25.13 -68.15 -14.31
N PRO A 765 24.22 -69.11 -14.02
CA PRO A 765 22.99 -69.36 -14.78
C PRO A 765 21.70 -68.89 -14.05
N ASN A 766 20.71 -68.47 -14.85
CA ASN A 766 19.39 -67.92 -14.46
C ASN A 766 18.33 -69.02 -14.17
N PRO A 767 17.20 -68.70 -13.51
CA PRO A 767 15.96 -68.53 -14.30
C PRO A 767 15.00 -67.40 -13.85
N THR A 768 14.37 -66.76 -14.85
CA THR A 768 13.34 -65.70 -14.78
C THR A 768 11.98 -66.15 -14.24
N PRO A 769 11.14 -65.20 -13.77
CA PRO A 769 9.94 -64.88 -14.58
C PRO A 769 9.62 -63.39 -14.76
N GLU A 770 9.12 -63.10 -15.96
CA GLU A 770 8.24 -62.01 -16.45
C GLU A 770 8.52 -60.51 -16.20
N ILE A 771 8.39 -59.77 -17.31
CA ILE A 771 8.58 -58.32 -17.45
C ILE A 771 7.21 -57.64 -17.30
N VAL A 772 7.11 -56.66 -16.39
CA VAL A 772 6.22 -55.51 -16.60
C VAL A 772 7.10 -54.28 -16.77
N SER A 773 7.14 -53.78 -17.99
CA SER A 773 7.90 -52.59 -18.36
C SER A 773 7.30 -51.33 -17.72
N ARG A 774 8.04 -50.71 -16.81
CA ARG A 774 8.09 -49.24 -16.69
C ARG A 774 9.56 -48.83 -16.75
N SER A 775 9.84 -47.88 -17.64
CA SER A 775 11.19 -47.40 -17.97
C SER A 775 11.93 -46.85 -16.74
N PRO A 776 13.27 -46.85 -16.73
CA PRO A 776 14.00 -46.03 -15.77
C PRO A 776 13.62 -44.56 -16.01
N VAL A 777 13.31 -43.83 -14.93
CA VAL A 777 13.24 -42.36 -15.00
C VAL A 777 14.68 -41.86 -15.11
N THR A 778 15.08 -41.49 -16.31
CA THR A 778 16.36 -40.82 -16.58
C THR A 778 16.35 -39.44 -15.95
N ILE A 779 17.49 -39.04 -15.37
CA ILE A 779 17.63 -37.76 -14.66
C ILE A 779 17.38 -36.55 -15.60
N ASP A 780 17.50 -36.75 -16.92
CA ASP A 780 17.19 -35.77 -17.97
C ASP A 780 15.75 -35.21 -17.91
N THR A 781 14.78 -35.94 -17.35
CA THR A 781 13.38 -35.46 -17.23
C THR A 781 13.14 -34.55 -16.03
N ALA A 782 14.16 -34.19 -15.25
CA ALA A 782 13.98 -33.44 -14.00
C ALA A 782 13.85 -31.91 -14.17
N ILE A 783 14.43 -31.32 -15.22
CA ILE A 783 14.42 -29.84 -15.40
C ILE A 783 13.25 -29.39 -16.27
N ALA A 784 12.92 -30.13 -17.33
CA ALA A 784 11.88 -29.69 -18.27
C ALA A 784 10.56 -29.30 -17.59
N PRO A 785 10.03 -30.02 -16.58
CA PRO A 785 8.81 -29.59 -15.86
C PRO A 785 9.00 -28.33 -14.99
N LEU A 786 10.20 -28.10 -14.45
CA LEU A 786 10.52 -26.91 -13.66
C LEU A 786 10.62 -25.68 -14.56
N GLU A 787 11.35 -25.81 -15.67
CA GLU A 787 11.46 -24.76 -16.69
C GLU A 787 10.13 -24.50 -17.40
N GLU A 788 9.30 -25.53 -17.60
CA GLU A 788 7.93 -25.41 -18.14
C GLU A 788 7.03 -24.59 -17.21
N ASN A 789 7.05 -24.84 -15.89
CA ASN A 789 6.30 -24.02 -14.92
C ASN A 789 6.71 -22.54 -14.97
N PHE A 790 8.02 -22.25 -14.87
CA PHE A 790 8.54 -20.88 -14.95
C PHE A 790 8.18 -20.22 -16.29
N THR A 791 8.36 -20.94 -17.41
CA THR A 791 8.00 -20.43 -18.75
C THR A 791 6.52 -20.10 -18.84
N GLN A 792 5.64 -21.02 -18.42
CA GLN A 792 4.19 -20.90 -18.56
C GLN A 792 3.62 -19.73 -17.74
N GLU A 793 4.18 -19.45 -16.56
CA GLU A 793 3.77 -18.29 -15.76
C GLU A 793 4.01 -16.96 -16.49
N PHE A 794 5.21 -16.79 -17.06
CA PHE A 794 5.52 -15.62 -17.88
C PHE A 794 4.78 -15.63 -19.24
N GLU A 795 4.51 -16.78 -19.85
CA GLU A 795 3.66 -16.83 -21.06
C GLU A 795 2.24 -16.33 -20.77
N ASN A 796 1.62 -16.80 -19.68
CA ASN A 796 0.29 -16.39 -19.24
C ASN A 796 0.23 -14.88 -18.95
N TYR A 797 1.22 -14.35 -18.22
CA TYR A 797 1.28 -12.93 -17.86
C TYR A 797 1.58 -12.02 -19.07
N LEU A 798 2.45 -12.46 -19.98
CA LEU A 798 2.87 -11.65 -21.14
C LEU A 798 1.97 -11.81 -22.38
N GLY A 799 1.07 -12.78 -22.40
CA GLY A 799 0.24 -13.13 -23.57
C GLY A 799 1.06 -13.74 -24.70
N LEU A 800 1.99 -14.65 -24.37
CA LEU A 800 2.81 -15.41 -25.32
C LEU A 800 2.25 -16.82 -25.50
N GLU A 801 2.51 -17.45 -26.65
CA GLU A 801 2.08 -18.83 -26.92
C GLU A 801 3.19 -19.66 -27.59
N ASN A 802 3.28 -20.93 -27.22
CA ASN A 802 4.09 -21.98 -27.85
C ASN A 802 5.62 -21.84 -27.69
N THR A 803 6.09 -21.31 -26.55
CA THR A 803 7.53 -21.27 -26.24
C THR A 803 8.13 -22.68 -26.17
N ARG A 804 9.27 -22.87 -26.84
CA ARG A 804 10.00 -24.14 -26.80
C ARG A 804 10.80 -24.25 -25.50
N ILE A 805 10.31 -25.08 -24.58
CA ILE A 805 11.02 -25.45 -23.35
C ILE A 805 12.42 -26.01 -23.68
N ARG A 806 13.45 -25.43 -23.07
CA ARG A 806 14.84 -25.90 -23.23
C ARG A 806 15.15 -27.09 -22.33
N SER A 807 15.99 -27.99 -22.83
CA SER A 807 16.45 -29.18 -22.10
C SER A 807 17.68 -28.91 -21.22
N LEU A 808 17.98 -29.84 -20.28
CA LEU A 808 19.20 -29.79 -19.46
C LEU A 808 20.48 -29.78 -20.31
N ASP A 809 20.52 -30.55 -21.40
CA ASP A 809 21.70 -30.57 -22.28
C ASP A 809 21.88 -29.25 -23.03
N GLU A 810 20.79 -28.60 -23.48
CA GLU A 810 20.86 -27.24 -24.04
C GLU A 810 21.29 -26.20 -22.99
N ALA A 811 20.82 -26.33 -21.74
CA ALA A 811 21.29 -25.48 -20.64
C ALA A 811 22.80 -25.63 -20.41
N LYS A 812 23.31 -26.86 -20.41
CA LYS A 812 24.76 -27.14 -20.29
C LYS A 812 25.57 -26.65 -21.49
N GLU A 813 25.03 -26.79 -22.70
CA GLU A 813 25.64 -26.31 -23.94
C GLU A 813 25.78 -24.79 -23.91
N ILE A 814 24.73 -24.05 -23.52
CA ILE A 814 24.79 -22.60 -23.30
C ILE A 814 25.91 -22.25 -22.30
N LEU A 815 25.93 -22.86 -21.11
CA LEU A 815 26.95 -22.54 -20.08
C LEU A 815 28.38 -22.81 -20.58
N GLN A 816 28.59 -23.85 -21.41
CA GLN A 816 29.88 -24.15 -22.03
C GLN A 816 30.24 -23.13 -23.13
N GLU A 817 29.29 -22.74 -24.00
CA GLU A 817 29.50 -21.71 -25.02
C GLU A 817 29.91 -20.36 -24.41
N ILE A 818 29.31 -19.96 -23.27
CA ILE A 818 29.66 -18.72 -22.58
C ILE A 818 31.06 -18.78 -21.95
N GLU A 819 31.44 -19.91 -21.36
CA GLU A 819 32.80 -20.08 -20.84
C GLU A 819 33.85 -20.05 -21.96
N ASP A 820 33.59 -20.70 -23.10
CA ASP A 820 34.49 -20.69 -24.25
C ASP A 820 34.57 -19.30 -24.93
N ALA A 821 33.48 -18.53 -24.92
CA ALA A 821 33.42 -17.20 -25.53
C ALA A 821 34.00 -16.07 -24.64
N THR A 822 33.86 -16.19 -23.32
CA THR A 822 34.11 -15.06 -22.39
C THR A 822 35.11 -15.37 -21.28
N GLY A 823 35.35 -16.65 -20.98
CA GLY A 823 36.10 -17.10 -19.79
C GLY A 823 35.34 -16.98 -18.47
N ALA A 824 34.12 -16.43 -18.45
CA ALA A 824 33.24 -16.48 -17.29
C ALA A 824 32.70 -17.91 -17.09
N LYS A 825 32.47 -18.31 -15.85
CA LYS A 825 31.99 -19.64 -15.46
C LYS A 825 30.59 -19.49 -14.85
N PRO A 826 29.52 -19.50 -15.67
CA PRO A 826 28.15 -19.31 -15.20
C PRO A 826 27.52 -20.58 -14.62
N ALA A 827 26.52 -20.39 -13.77
CA ALA A 827 25.58 -21.42 -13.33
C ALA A 827 24.14 -20.86 -13.27
N PHE A 828 23.16 -21.66 -13.71
CA PHE A 828 21.75 -21.36 -13.49
C PHE A 828 21.30 -21.89 -12.13
N ILE A 829 20.55 -21.10 -11.37
CA ILE A 829 20.05 -21.43 -10.03
C ILE A 829 18.54 -21.19 -10.02
N TYR A 830 17.76 -22.26 -10.12
CA TYR A 830 16.33 -22.19 -9.85
C TYR A 830 16.11 -22.20 -8.34
N VAL A 831 15.31 -21.26 -7.85
CA VAL A 831 14.91 -21.13 -6.45
C VAL A 831 13.41 -21.29 -6.41
N SER A 832 12.92 -22.39 -5.86
CA SER A 832 11.50 -22.81 -5.93
C SER A 832 11.02 -23.44 -4.62
N PHE A 833 9.72 -23.44 -4.37
CA PHE A 833 9.13 -24.13 -3.23
C PHE A 833 8.45 -25.44 -3.64
N VAL A 834 8.64 -26.50 -2.85
CA VAL A 834 8.10 -27.84 -3.13
C VAL A 834 7.54 -28.53 -1.89
N PRO A 835 6.44 -29.29 -2.01
CA PRO A 835 5.87 -30.00 -0.87
C PRO A 835 6.80 -31.09 -0.33
N GLU A 836 6.66 -31.34 0.98
CA GLU A 836 7.42 -32.34 1.74
C GLU A 836 7.25 -33.75 1.14
N SER A 837 6.04 -34.12 0.74
CA SER A 837 5.76 -35.43 0.13
C SER A 837 6.03 -35.42 -1.38
N LEU A 838 6.93 -36.30 -1.84
CA LEU A 838 7.31 -36.46 -3.25
C LEU A 838 6.15 -37.00 -4.10
N SER A 839 5.35 -36.09 -4.66
CA SER A 839 4.64 -36.32 -5.92
C SER A 839 5.07 -35.26 -6.93
N LEU A 840 5.24 -35.67 -8.19
CA LEU A 840 5.57 -34.75 -9.29
C LEU A 840 4.49 -33.67 -9.35
N LEU A 841 4.88 -32.40 -9.31
CA LEU A 841 3.95 -31.26 -9.35
C LEU A 841 3.01 -31.43 -10.55
N PRO A 842 1.69 -31.61 -10.34
CA PRO A 842 0.71 -31.42 -11.40
C PRO A 842 0.66 -29.92 -11.74
N GLY A 843 0.36 -29.56 -12.99
CA GLY A 843 0.28 -28.16 -13.44
C GLY A 843 -0.83 -27.29 -12.81
N ASN A 844 -1.44 -27.75 -11.72
CA ASN A 844 -2.44 -27.05 -10.91
C ASN A 844 -2.05 -27.04 -9.42
N TYR A 845 -0.76 -27.14 -9.09
CA TYR A 845 -0.29 -27.06 -7.70
C TYR A 845 -0.27 -25.60 -7.23
N THR A 846 -1.06 -25.29 -6.20
CA THR A 846 -1.00 -23.99 -5.50
C THR A 846 0.02 -24.05 -4.37
N PRO A 847 1.08 -23.22 -4.38
CA PRO A 847 2.08 -23.18 -3.31
C PRO A 847 1.47 -23.05 -1.91
N GLN A 848 2.10 -23.68 -0.93
CA GLN A 848 1.69 -23.66 0.48
C GLN A 848 2.81 -23.09 1.35
N ASP A 849 2.45 -22.44 2.46
CA ASP A 849 3.41 -21.83 3.41
C ASP A 849 4.37 -22.83 4.06
N SER A 850 3.97 -24.10 4.11
CA SER A 850 4.76 -25.24 4.60
C SER A 850 5.70 -25.85 3.55
N ASP A 851 5.65 -25.41 2.30
CA ASP A 851 6.51 -25.96 1.25
C ASP A 851 7.98 -25.64 1.51
N GLN A 852 8.84 -26.61 1.24
CA GLN A 852 10.26 -26.52 1.54
C GLN A 852 11.00 -25.87 0.39
N LEU A 853 11.96 -25.00 0.73
CA LEU A 853 12.88 -24.41 -0.23
C LEU A 853 13.68 -25.49 -0.97
N GLU A 854 13.68 -25.41 -2.30
CA GLU A 854 14.44 -26.24 -3.19
C GLU A 854 15.27 -25.41 -4.18
N LEU A 855 16.56 -25.75 -4.24
CA LEU A 855 17.56 -25.13 -5.09
C LEU A 855 18.02 -26.13 -6.14
N VAL A 856 17.89 -25.78 -7.41
CA VAL A 856 18.41 -26.57 -8.54
C VAL A 856 19.48 -25.78 -9.26
N VAL A 857 20.72 -26.28 -9.18
CA VAL A 857 21.89 -25.65 -9.80
C VAL A 857 22.31 -26.43 -11.03
N ILE A 858 22.38 -25.75 -12.17
CA ILE A 858 22.91 -26.29 -13.43
C ILE A 858 24.30 -25.68 -13.65
N THR A 859 25.30 -26.55 -13.84
CA THR A 859 26.62 -26.18 -14.36
C THR A 859 26.84 -26.92 -15.68
N LYS A 860 27.83 -26.51 -16.49
CA LYS A 860 28.22 -27.24 -17.71
C LYS A 860 28.46 -28.75 -17.51
N THR A 861 28.86 -29.18 -16.31
CA THR A 861 29.13 -30.59 -16.00
C THR A 861 27.91 -31.41 -15.61
N GLY A 862 26.82 -30.74 -15.18
CA GLY A 862 25.61 -31.40 -14.71
C GLY A 862 24.82 -30.59 -13.68
N LEU A 863 23.76 -31.22 -13.17
CA LEU A 863 22.81 -30.66 -12.20
C LEU A 863 23.11 -31.11 -10.77
N THR A 864 22.89 -30.22 -9.81
CA THR A 864 22.78 -30.52 -8.37
C THR A 864 21.45 -30.00 -7.83
N ARG A 865 20.69 -30.86 -7.13
CA ARG A 865 19.43 -30.50 -6.45
C ARG A 865 19.64 -30.53 -4.94
N ARG A 866 19.18 -29.49 -4.23
CA ARG A 866 19.23 -29.38 -2.75
C ARG A 866 17.85 -28.98 -2.25
N ARG A 867 17.34 -29.68 -1.23
CA ARG A 867 16.24 -29.19 -0.40
C ARG A 867 16.81 -28.65 0.90
N VAL A 868 16.12 -27.66 1.47
CA VAL A 868 16.43 -27.05 2.77
C VAL A 868 15.18 -27.21 3.65
N PRO A 869 14.96 -28.38 4.28
CA PRO A 869 13.72 -28.68 5.01
C PRO A 869 13.42 -27.71 6.16
N GLU A 870 14.45 -27.06 6.71
CA GLU A 870 14.38 -26.05 7.76
C GLU A 870 13.99 -24.64 7.27
N ALA A 871 13.72 -24.46 5.98
CA ALA A 871 13.34 -23.19 5.36
C ALA A 871 12.04 -23.37 4.55
N THR A 872 10.90 -23.03 5.16
CA THR A 872 9.60 -23.10 4.46
C THR A 872 9.33 -21.83 3.65
N ARG A 873 8.37 -21.88 2.71
CA ARG A 873 7.94 -20.74 1.89
C ARG A 873 7.65 -19.51 2.73
N ALA A 874 6.82 -19.63 3.77
CA ALA A 874 6.51 -18.50 4.66
C ALA A 874 7.75 -17.92 5.35
N GLN A 875 8.67 -18.77 5.83
CA GLN A 875 9.90 -18.31 6.50
C GLN A 875 10.85 -17.58 5.56
N VAL A 876 11.02 -18.10 4.33
CA VAL A 876 11.91 -17.49 3.33
C VAL A 876 11.33 -16.19 2.79
N LEU A 877 10.01 -16.13 2.54
CA LEU A 877 9.33 -14.91 2.09
C LEU A 877 9.29 -13.83 3.17
N ALA A 878 9.02 -14.18 4.43
CA ALA A 878 9.09 -13.23 5.55
C ALA A 878 10.51 -12.65 5.70
N ALA A 879 11.55 -13.50 5.69
CA ALA A 879 12.93 -13.03 5.74
C ALA A 879 13.31 -12.15 4.54
N ALA A 880 12.81 -12.45 3.34
CA ALA A 880 12.96 -11.61 2.15
C ALA A 880 12.28 -10.26 2.30
N GLN A 881 11.07 -10.21 2.86
CA GLN A 881 10.33 -8.98 3.13
C GLN A 881 11.06 -8.09 4.16
N THR A 882 11.48 -8.65 5.30
CA THR A 882 12.30 -7.93 6.29
C THR A 882 13.60 -7.42 5.66
N PHE A 883 14.29 -8.23 4.85
CA PHE A 883 15.52 -7.81 4.19
C PHE A 883 15.29 -6.65 3.22
N ARG A 884 14.24 -6.71 2.39
CA ARG A 884 13.86 -5.61 1.49
C ARG A 884 13.60 -4.32 2.26
N GLY A 885 12.69 -4.33 3.25
CA GLY A 885 12.32 -3.13 4.02
C GLY A 885 13.51 -2.43 4.71
N GLU A 886 14.52 -3.20 5.14
CA GLU A 886 15.74 -2.64 5.73
C GLU A 886 16.70 -2.00 4.71
N VAL A 887 16.83 -2.56 3.49
CA VAL A 887 17.77 -2.03 2.47
C VAL A 887 17.16 -0.98 1.54
N THR A 888 15.83 -0.90 1.47
CA THR A 888 15.11 0.08 0.62
C THR A 888 14.90 1.42 1.31
N ASN A 889 14.92 1.45 2.65
CA ASN A 889 14.60 2.64 3.43
C ASN A 889 15.78 3.65 3.44
N PRO A 890 15.64 4.86 2.84
CA PRO A 890 16.73 5.84 2.79
C PRO A 890 17.14 6.36 4.17
N ARG A 891 16.23 6.41 5.15
CA ARG A 891 16.52 6.81 6.53
C ARG A 891 17.39 5.78 7.27
N ARG A 892 17.39 4.51 6.83
CA ARG A 892 18.19 3.43 7.42
C ARG A 892 19.56 3.21 6.77
N THR A 893 20.00 4.10 5.86
CA THR A 893 21.30 4.05 5.16
C THR A 893 22.56 4.03 6.05
N ARG A 894 22.43 4.31 7.35
CA ARG A 894 23.51 4.20 8.35
C ARG A 894 23.40 2.98 9.27
N SER A 895 22.37 2.16 9.08
CA SER A 895 22.12 0.95 9.87
C SER A 895 22.87 -0.25 9.30
N THR A 896 23.00 -1.30 10.11
CA THR A 896 23.41 -2.64 9.67
C THR A 896 22.39 -3.72 10.06
N SER A 897 21.16 -3.31 10.40
CA SER A 897 20.03 -4.20 10.75
C SER A 897 19.75 -5.26 9.69
N TYR A 898 19.81 -4.86 8.41
CA TYR A 898 19.66 -5.73 7.24
C TYR A 898 20.57 -6.96 7.24
N LEU A 899 21.73 -6.91 7.92
CA LEU A 899 22.67 -8.03 7.94
C LEU A 899 22.07 -9.30 8.54
N THR A 900 21.10 -9.19 9.46
CA THR A 900 20.49 -10.35 10.12
C THR A 900 19.69 -11.20 9.13
N SER A 901 18.79 -10.55 8.38
CA SER A 901 17.98 -11.21 7.35
C SER A 901 18.81 -11.56 6.12
N ALA A 902 19.77 -10.71 5.71
CA ALA A 902 20.72 -11.00 4.63
C ALA A 902 21.54 -12.28 4.90
N GLN A 903 21.98 -12.50 6.14
CA GLN A 903 22.73 -13.70 6.55
C GLN A 903 21.84 -14.94 6.62
N GLN A 904 20.62 -14.81 7.13
CA GLN A 904 19.68 -15.92 7.18
C GLN A 904 19.30 -16.40 5.76
N LEU A 905 19.05 -15.46 4.84
CA LEU A 905 18.79 -15.75 3.44
C LEU A 905 20.03 -16.33 2.73
N TYR A 906 21.24 -15.81 2.99
CA TYR A 906 22.47 -16.41 2.46
C TYR A 906 22.65 -17.87 2.94
N GLN A 907 22.36 -18.14 4.21
CA GLN A 907 22.44 -19.46 4.83
C GLN A 907 21.45 -20.48 4.21
N TRP A 908 20.29 -20.02 3.75
CA TRP A 908 19.31 -20.87 3.06
C TRP A 908 19.54 -20.97 1.55
N LEU A 909 19.88 -19.87 0.86
CA LEU A 909 19.92 -19.79 -0.60
C LEU A 909 21.30 -20.12 -1.20
N VAL A 910 22.40 -19.88 -0.47
CA VAL A 910 23.77 -19.95 -1.04
C VAL A 910 24.59 -21.08 -0.41
N VAL A 911 24.58 -21.23 0.92
CA VAL A 911 25.40 -22.25 1.61
C VAL A 911 25.14 -23.69 1.14
N PRO A 912 23.89 -24.15 0.89
CA PRO A 912 23.63 -25.53 0.45
C PRO A 912 24.21 -25.87 -0.92
N ILE A 913 24.42 -24.86 -1.77
CA ILE A 913 24.89 -24.99 -3.16
C ILE A 913 26.37 -24.62 -3.33
N GLN A 914 26.94 -23.87 -2.39
CA GLN A 914 28.34 -23.40 -2.42
C GLN A 914 29.37 -24.49 -2.76
N PRO A 915 29.29 -25.75 -2.27
CA PRO A 915 30.23 -26.81 -2.67
C PRO A 915 30.18 -27.17 -4.16
N ALA A 916 29.01 -27.06 -4.80
CA ALA A 916 28.86 -27.30 -6.24
C ALA A 916 29.43 -26.14 -7.07
N LEU A 917 29.22 -24.89 -6.60
CA LEU A 917 29.79 -23.68 -7.21
C LEU A 917 31.34 -23.72 -7.15
N GLN A 918 31.89 -24.03 -5.98
CA GLN A 918 33.34 -24.12 -5.77
C GLN A 918 33.99 -25.25 -6.58
N ALA A 919 33.35 -26.42 -6.69
CA ALA A 919 33.90 -27.56 -7.43
C ALA A 919 34.07 -27.32 -8.94
N GLN A 920 33.40 -26.30 -9.49
CA GLN A 920 33.52 -25.88 -10.90
C GLN A 920 34.15 -24.48 -11.06
N GLU A 921 34.57 -23.84 -9.97
CA GLU A 921 35.08 -22.46 -9.94
C GLU A 921 34.10 -21.44 -10.55
N ILE A 922 32.80 -21.61 -10.30
CA ILE A 922 31.74 -20.71 -10.78
C ILE A 922 31.99 -19.28 -10.30
N ASN A 923 31.83 -18.30 -11.18
CA ASN A 923 32.02 -16.87 -10.89
C ASN A 923 30.86 -15.98 -11.37
N ASN A 924 29.85 -16.56 -12.04
CA ASN A 924 28.61 -15.90 -12.42
C ASN A 924 27.40 -16.75 -12.00
N LEU A 925 26.46 -16.16 -11.28
CA LEU A 925 25.23 -16.80 -10.81
C LEU A 925 24.02 -16.17 -11.49
N VAL A 926 23.21 -17.00 -12.13
CA VAL A 926 21.97 -16.57 -12.79
C VAL A 926 20.80 -17.18 -12.04
N PHE A 927 20.07 -16.36 -11.29
CA PHE A 927 18.92 -16.80 -10.52
C PHE A 927 17.66 -16.84 -11.38
N LEU A 928 16.86 -17.90 -11.20
CA LEU A 928 15.49 -18.02 -11.68
C LEU A 928 14.60 -18.20 -10.44
N PRO A 929 14.13 -17.10 -9.83
CA PRO A 929 13.38 -17.14 -8.58
C PRO A 929 11.87 -17.25 -8.79
N ASP A 930 11.27 -18.10 -7.96
CA ASP A 930 9.83 -18.24 -7.75
C ASP A 930 9.21 -16.93 -7.19
N VAL A 931 7.89 -16.86 -7.19
CA VAL A 931 7.11 -15.68 -6.79
C VAL A 931 7.40 -15.24 -5.35
N GLY A 932 7.49 -13.93 -5.13
CA GLY A 932 7.86 -13.29 -3.85
C GLY A 932 9.37 -13.15 -3.63
N LEU A 933 10.21 -13.77 -4.49
CA LEU A 933 11.67 -13.67 -4.47
C LEU A 933 12.25 -12.96 -5.70
N ARG A 934 11.43 -12.54 -6.68
CA ARG A 934 11.91 -11.87 -7.91
C ARG A 934 12.44 -10.47 -7.64
N SER A 935 11.94 -9.83 -6.59
CA SER A 935 12.42 -8.53 -6.12
C SER A 935 13.56 -8.61 -5.09
N LEU A 936 14.09 -9.80 -4.80
CA LEU A 936 15.13 -9.97 -3.79
C LEU A 936 16.48 -9.40 -4.28
N PRO A 937 17.16 -8.49 -3.53
CA PRO A 937 18.48 -8.00 -3.92
C PRO A 937 19.57 -9.05 -3.59
N PHE A 938 19.65 -10.10 -4.41
CA PHE A 938 20.59 -11.21 -4.26
C PHE A 938 22.05 -10.76 -4.10
N SER A 939 22.44 -9.67 -4.75
CA SER A 939 23.78 -9.05 -4.65
C SER A 939 24.18 -8.69 -3.21
N ALA A 940 23.21 -8.27 -2.39
CA ALA A 940 23.41 -7.85 -1.00
C ALA A 940 23.18 -8.94 0.06
N LEU A 941 22.92 -10.20 -0.35
CA LEU A 941 23.02 -11.33 0.57
C LEU A 941 24.42 -11.40 1.16
N HIS A 942 24.56 -11.68 2.46
CA HIS A 942 25.81 -11.49 3.19
C HIS A 942 26.21 -12.78 3.93
N ASN A 943 27.47 -13.21 3.83
CA ASN A 943 27.90 -14.48 4.42
C ASN A 943 28.39 -14.39 5.88
N GLY A 944 28.41 -13.17 6.43
CA GLY A 944 28.97 -12.83 7.74
C GLY A 944 30.26 -12.02 7.66
N GLU A 945 30.98 -12.08 6.53
CA GLU A 945 32.24 -11.36 6.27
C GLU A 945 32.18 -10.44 5.04
N GLN A 946 31.44 -10.84 4.00
CA GLN A 946 31.38 -10.16 2.69
C GLN A 946 30.03 -10.39 1.99
N PHE A 947 29.70 -9.52 1.04
CA PHE A 947 28.49 -9.64 0.22
C PHE A 947 28.64 -10.70 -0.89
N LEU A 948 27.52 -11.29 -1.34
CA LEU A 948 27.50 -12.26 -2.45
C LEU A 948 28.13 -11.68 -3.72
N ILE A 949 27.88 -10.39 -3.99
CA ILE A 949 28.42 -9.67 -5.15
C ILE A 949 29.96 -9.59 -5.15
N GLU A 950 30.60 -9.64 -3.97
CA GLU A 950 32.07 -9.66 -3.88
C GLU A 950 32.66 -11.01 -4.33
N GLN A 951 31.87 -12.09 -4.28
CA GLN A 951 32.28 -13.43 -4.67
C GLN A 951 31.89 -13.79 -6.12
N TYR A 952 30.70 -13.39 -6.57
CA TYR A 952 30.16 -13.76 -7.88
C TYR A 952 29.46 -12.58 -8.56
N SER A 953 29.50 -12.52 -9.89
CA SER A 953 28.57 -11.66 -10.65
C SER A 953 27.17 -12.26 -10.60
N VAL A 954 26.14 -11.43 -10.56
CA VAL A 954 24.76 -11.86 -10.34
C VAL A 954 23.86 -11.34 -11.47
N GLY A 955 22.96 -12.18 -11.95
CA GLY A 955 21.86 -11.81 -12.85
C GLY A 955 20.59 -12.60 -12.53
N LEU A 956 19.48 -12.18 -13.12
CA LEU A 956 18.16 -12.77 -12.95
C LEU A 956 17.57 -13.10 -14.34
N MET A 957 16.99 -14.29 -14.49
CA MET A 957 16.21 -14.66 -15.69
C MET A 957 14.77 -15.02 -15.28
N PRO A 958 13.75 -14.56 -16.04
CA PRO A 958 12.37 -15.03 -15.82
C PRO A 958 12.23 -16.51 -16.18
N SER A 959 12.81 -16.93 -17.30
CA SER A 959 12.84 -18.29 -17.81
C SER A 959 14.05 -18.45 -18.74
N LEU A 960 14.67 -19.62 -18.74
CA LEU A 960 15.78 -19.95 -19.66
C LEU A 960 15.30 -20.14 -21.11
N SER A 961 14.03 -20.50 -21.29
CA SER A 961 13.37 -20.71 -22.59
C SER A 961 12.90 -19.40 -23.23
N LEU A 962 12.44 -18.44 -22.42
CA LEU A 962 12.07 -17.09 -22.88
C LEU A 962 13.27 -16.15 -23.10
N THR A 963 14.46 -16.48 -22.56
CA THR A 963 15.65 -15.63 -22.67
C THR A 963 16.50 -15.97 -23.90
N ASP A 964 16.90 -14.94 -24.66
CA ASP A 964 17.92 -15.08 -25.72
C ASP A 964 19.33 -15.09 -25.11
N THR A 965 19.81 -16.29 -24.82
CA THR A 965 21.11 -16.57 -24.20
C THR A 965 22.33 -16.40 -25.10
N ARG A 966 22.19 -15.95 -26.35
CA ARG A 966 23.34 -15.84 -27.28
C ARG A 966 24.24 -14.66 -26.89
N TYR A 967 25.52 -14.94 -26.65
CA TYR A 967 26.54 -13.91 -26.38
C TYR A 967 26.73 -12.96 -27.57
N VAL A 968 26.85 -11.67 -27.27
CA VAL A 968 27.26 -10.61 -28.20
C VAL A 968 28.17 -9.65 -27.45
N ASP A 969 29.39 -9.45 -27.94
CA ASP A 969 30.28 -8.42 -27.39
C ASP A 969 29.75 -7.03 -27.79
N ILE A 970 29.26 -6.28 -26.80
CA ILE A 970 28.67 -4.96 -27.01
C ILE A 970 29.68 -3.81 -27.00
N LYS A 971 30.99 -4.04 -26.77
CA LYS A 971 32.00 -2.97 -26.58
C LYS A 971 32.09 -1.91 -27.69
N ASP A 972 31.76 -2.27 -28.94
CA ASP A 972 31.71 -1.33 -30.08
C ASP A 972 30.29 -0.81 -30.40
N ALA A 973 29.26 -1.25 -29.67
CA ALA A 973 27.87 -0.88 -29.91
C ALA A 973 27.62 0.62 -29.68
N GLN A 974 26.85 1.25 -30.56
CA GLN A 974 26.40 2.63 -30.35
C GLN A 974 25.29 2.70 -29.30
N MET A 975 25.37 3.71 -28.44
CA MET A 975 24.38 4.01 -27.41
C MET A 975 23.41 5.13 -27.86
N LEU A 976 22.12 4.95 -27.60
CA LEU A 976 21.16 6.05 -27.53
C LEU A 976 20.86 6.29 -26.05
N ALA A 977 21.22 7.47 -25.55
CA ALA A 977 20.97 7.87 -24.18
C ALA A 977 19.86 8.93 -24.16
N MET A 978 18.83 8.71 -23.35
CA MET A 978 17.67 9.58 -23.22
C MET A 978 17.47 9.94 -21.74
N GLY A 979 16.95 11.12 -21.44
CA GLY A 979 16.55 11.40 -20.05
C GLY A 979 15.69 12.64 -19.87
N VAL A 980 15.01 12.67 -18.73
CA VAL A 980 14.10 13.74 -18.32
C VAL A 980 14.53 14.18 -16.92
N SER A 981 15.18 15.33 -16.84
CA SER A 981 15.69 15.90 -15.58
C SER A 981 14.72 16.89 -14.91
N GLU A 982 13.78 17.43 -15.68
CA GLU A 982 12.80 18.43 -15.22
C GLU A 982 11.43 17.80 -14.94
N SER A 983 10.64 18.44 -14.07
CA SER A 983 9.24 18.06 -13.86
C SER A 983 8.37 18.58 -15.01
N THR A 984 7.65 17.68 -15.68
CA THR A 984 6.75 18.01 -16.79
C THR A 984 5.33 17.47 -16.61
N GLN A 985 5.17 16.44 -15.79
CA GLN A 985 3.94 15.66 -15.60
C GLN A 985 3.75 15.28 -14.11
N GLY A 986 4.25 16.12 -13.19
CA GLY A 986 4.12 15.96 -11.73
C GLY A 986 5.29 15.25 -11.03
N GLN A 987 6.23 14.67 -11.77
CA GLN A 987 7.38 13.95 -11.20
C GLN A 987 8.40 14.87 -10.50
N THR A 988 9.12 14.35 -9.50
CA THR A 988 10.26 15.04 -8.86
C THR A 988 11.38 15.28 -9.88
N PRO A 989 12.04 16.47 -9.92
CA PRO A 989 13.20 16.68 -10.78
C PRO A 989 14.34 15.70 -10.48
N LEU A 990 15.09 15.29 -11.52
CA LEU A 990 16.28 14.44 -11.42
C LEU A 990 17.52 15.23 -11.88
N PRO A 991 18.06 16.13 -11.03
CA PRO A 991 19.11 17.07 -11.44
C PRO A 991 20.45 16.42 -11.83
N ALA A 992 20.78 15.19 -11.41
CA ALA A 992 22.01 14.52 -11.85
C ALA A 992 21.92 13.93 -13.27
N VAL A 993 20.73 13.67 -13.80
CA VAL A 993 20.50 13.09 -15.15
C VAL A 993 21.34 13.76 -16.26
N PRO A 994 21.38 15.11 -16.41
CA PRO A 994 22.21 15.74 -17.45
C PRO A 994 23.72 15.49 -17.26
N VAL A 995 24.16 15.33 -16.02
CA VAL A 995 25.55 15.04 -15.65
C VAL A 995 25.90 13.58 -15.90
N GLU A 996 25.00 12.65 -15.57
CA GLU A 996 25.12 11.22 -15.90
C GLU A 996 25.20 11.01 -17.41
N LEU A 997 24.20 11.47 -18.17
CA LEU A 997 24.13 11.26 -19.62
C LEU A 997 25.33 11.86 -20.37
N SER A 998 25.78 13.06 -19.97
CA SER A 998 26.95 13.69 -20.57
C SER A 998 28.24 12.96 -20.21
N THR A 999 28.39 12.45 -18.98
CA THR A 999 29.57 11.66 -18.59
C THR A 999 29.63 10.32 -19.33
N VAL A 1000 28.52 9.59 -19.35
CA VAL A 1000 28.42 8.28 -20.02
C VAL A 1000 28.68 8.43 -21.52
N VAL A 1001 28.07 9.39 -22.22
CA VAL A 1001 28.14 9.48 -23.69
C VAL A 1001 29.33 10.30 -24.23
N LEU A 1002 29.89 11.25 -23.47
CA LEU A 1002 31.03 12.05 -23.93
C LEU A 1002 32.38 11.48 -23.50
N ASN A 1003 32.44 10.78 -22.36
CA ASN A 1003 33.70 10.32 -21.77
C ASN A 1003 33.87 8.79 -21.85
N LEU A 1004 32.80 8.01 -21.68
CA LEU A 1004 32.90 6.54 -21.52
C LEU A 1004 32.44 5.74 -22.76
N TRP A 1005 31.38 6.17 -23.43
CA TRP A 1005 30.71 5.37 -24.47
C TRP A 1005 30.28 6.17 -25.69
N ARG A 1006 30.42 5.62 -26.91
CA ARG A 1006 30.03 6.33 -28.14
C ARG A 1006 28.52 6.30 -28.34
N GLY A 1007 27.89 7.46 -28.46
CA GLY A 1007 26.43 7.52 -28.62
C GLY A 1007 25.84 8.89 -28.99
N ARG A 1008 24.52 8.99 -28.87
CA ARG A 1008 23.74 10.23 -28.97
C ARG A 1008 22.98 10.48 -27.67
N ILE A 1009 22.78 11.75 -27.31
CA ILE A 1009 21.97 12.17 -26.15
C ILE A 1009 20.68 12.85 -26.64
N PHE A 1010 19.54 12.49 -26.06
CA PHE A 1010 18.33 13.30 -26.04
C PHE A 1010 17.97 13.64 -24.59
N LEU A 1011 17.88 14.92 -24.27
CA LEU A 1011 17.56 15.41 -22.92
C LEU A 1011 16.27 16.25 -22.98
N ASN A 1012 15.45 16.16 -21.94
CA ASN A 1012 14.26 16.99 -21.73
C ASN A 1012 13.38 17.05 -22.97
N ASP A 1013 13.13 18.21 -23.57
CA ASP A 1013 12.23 18.39 -24.73
C ASP A 1013 12.57 17.53 -25.96
N ASN A 1014 13.78 16.99 -26.04
CA ASN A 1014 14.19 16.06 -27.08
C ASN A 1014 13.95 14.57 -26.73
N ALA A 1015 13.73 14.23 -25.46
CA ALA A 1015 13.50 12.86 -24.99
C ALA A 1015 12.03 12.44 -25.18
N THR A 1016 11.62 12.22 -26.44
CA THR A 1016 10.23 11.89 -26.82
C THR A 1016 10.14 10.54 -27.54
N ILE A 1017 8.96 9.89 -27.51
CA ILE A 1017 8.70 8.64 -28.25
C ILE A 1017 8.95 8.83 -29.75
N ALA A 1018 8.53 9.97 -30.32
CA ALA A 1018 8.72 10.27 -31.73
C ALA A 1018 10.20 10.37 -32.12
N ASN A 1019 11.03 11.03 -31.30
CA ASN A 1019 12.47 11.13 -31.56
C ASN A 1019 13.17 9.77 -31.39
N LEU A 1020 12.78 8.98 -30.39
CA LEU A 1020 13.26 7.60 -30.20
C LEU A 1020 12.95 6.70 -31.41
N GLN A 1021 11.71 6.72 -31.89
CA GLN A 1021 11.31 5.97 -33.09
C GLN A 1021 12.06 6.46 -34.33
N GLN A 1022 12.10 7.78 -34.58
CA GLN A 1022 12.80 8.34 -35.74
C GLN A 1022 14.28 7.95 -35.73
N ILE A 1023 15.01 8.18 -34.63
CA ILE A 1023 16.45 7.98 -34.61
C ILE A 1023 16.84 6.51 -34.77
N ARG A 1024 16.00 5.58 -34.28
CA ARG A 1024 16.15 4.13 -34.47
C ARG A 1024 15.98 3.70 -35.93
N THR A 1025 15.17 4.42 -36.73
CA THR A 1025 15.09 4.19 -38.19
C THR A 1025 16.30 4.74 -38.96
N GLU A 1026 16.98 5.75 -38.42
CA GLU A 1026 18.17 6.34 -39.03
C GLU A 1026 19.46 5.56 -38.74
N GLN A 1027 19.63 5.07 -37.50
CA GLN A 1027 20.83 4.36 -37.05
C GLN A 1027 20.51 3.25 -36.03
N PRO A 1028 21.15 2.07 -36.14
CA PRO A 1028 21.05 1.02 -35.13
C PRO A 1028 21.80 1.43 -33.85
N PHE A 1029 21.13 1.32 -32.71
CA PHE A 1029 21.72 1.45 -31.38
C PHE A 1029 21.59 0.10 -30.67
N GLY A 1030 22.72 -0.46 -30.25
CA GLY A 1030 22.78 -1.73 -29.52
C GLY A 1030 22.60 -1.54 -28.01
N ILE A 1031 22.78 -0.31 -27.50
CA ILE A 1031 22.47 0.04 -26.12
C ILE A 1031 21.45 1.18 -26.13
N ILE A 1032 20.38 1.05 -25.34
CA ILE A 1032 19.49 2.15 -25.01
C ILE A 1032 19.63 2.42 -23.51
N HIS A 1033 19.91 3.66 -23.14
CA HIS A 1033 20.01 4.10 -21.76
C HIS A 1033 18.95 5.18 -21.52
N MET A 1034 18.10 5.02 -20.52
CA MET A 1034 17.05 5.96 -20.16
C MET A 1034 17.21 6.40 -18.71
N ALA A 1035 17.62 7.64 -18.49
CA ALA A 1035 17.78 8.25 -17.17
C ALA A 1035 16.58 9.16 -16.86
N THR A 1036 15.56 8.56 -16.24
CA THR A 1036 14.20 9.12 -16.12
C THR A 1036 13.40 8.29 -15.13
N HIS A 1037 12.31 8.85 -14.59
CA HIS A 1037 11.38 8.09 -13.76
C HIS A 1037 10.76 6.94 -14.56
N ALA A 1038 10.72 5.75 -13.96
CA ALA A 1038 9.99 4.61 -14.51
C ALA A 1038 9.40 3.79 -13.37
N ASP A 1039 8.21 3.25 -13.58
CA ASP A 1039 7.38 2.67 -12.52
C ASP A 1039 6.85 1.31 -12.95
N PHE A 1040 7.08 0.29 -12.13
CA PHE A 1040 6.53 -1.05 -12.28
C PHE A 1040 5.54 -1.32 -11.15
N VAL A 1041 4.27 -1.02 -11.41
CA VAL A 1041 3.15 -1.21 -10.48
C VAL A 1041 2.45 -2.55 -10.72
N GLY A 1042 1.79 -3.07 -9.68
CA GLY A 1042 0.89 -4.22 -9.79
C GLY A 1042 -0.36 -3.88 -10.61
N GLY A 1043 -1.06 -4.89 -11.12
CA GLY A 1043 -2.20 -4.71 -12.02
C GLY A 1043 -1.91 -5.11 -13.46
N LEU A 1044 -2.43 -4.36 -14.43
CA LEU A 1044 -2.22 -4.66 -15.85
C LEU A 1044 -0.81 -4.22 -16.27
N VAL A 1045 -0.23 -4.96 -17.23
CA VAL A 1045 1.07 -4.61 -17.85
C VAL A 1045 1.13 -3.16 -18.35
N ASN A 1046 -0.02 -2.57 -18.66
CA ASN A 1046 -0.16 -1.20 -19.17
C ASN A 1046 -0.03 -0.13 -18.09
N ASP A 1047 -0.16 -0.46 -16.81
CA ASP A 1047 -0.07 0.49 -15.70
C ASP A 1047 1.39 0.86 -15.40
N SER A 1048 2.32 -0.06 -15.73
CA SER A 1048 3.76 0.18 -15.74
C SER A 1048 4.21 1.08 -16.91
N TYR A 1049 5.09 2.05 -16.64
CA TYR A 1049 5.53 3.03 -17.64
C TYR A 1049 6.97 3.54 -17.46
N ILE A 1050 7.54 4.05 -18.55
CA ILE A 1050 8.78 4.84 -18.57
C ILE A 1050 8.43 6.29 -18.91
N GLN A 1051 8.81 7.24 -18.08
CA GLN A 1051 8.53 8.66 -18.30
C GLN A 1051 9.39 9.22 -19.43
N LEU A 1052 8.74 9.78 -20.45
CA LEU A 1052 9.37 10.61 -21.47
C LEU A 1052 8.81 12.03 -21.37
N TRP A 1053 9.40 12.99 -22.08
CA TRP A 1053 9.13 14.42 -21.87
C TRP A 1053 7.65 14.80 -21.87
N ASN A 1054 6.95 14.36 -22.91
CA ASN A 1054 5.58 14.72 -23.25
C ASN A 1054 4.59 13.55 -23.19
N ASP A 1055 5.04 12.36 -22.76
CA ASP A 1055 4.26 11.13 -22.80
C ASP A 1055 4.80 10.08 -21.80
N LYS A 1056 4.02 9.05 -21.50
CA LYS A 1056 4.42 7.89 -20.68
C LYS A 1056 4.46 6.65 -21.59
N LEU A 1057 5.65 6.11 -21.82
CA LEU A 1057 5.85 4.91 -22.63
C LEU A 1057 5.44 3.67 -21.83
N ARG A 1058 4.26 3.12 -22.12
CA ARG A 1058 3.69 1.95 -21.44
C ARG A 1058 4.26 0.63 -22.00
N MET A 1059 4.28 -0.44 -21.21
CA MET A 1059 5.01 -1.66 -21.57
C MET A 1059 4.43 -2.43 -22.78
N ASP A 1060 3.12 -2.29 -23.07
CA ASP A 1060 2.52 -2.77 -24.32
C ASP A 1060 2.97 -1.98 -25.56
N GLN A 1061 3.24 -0.68 -25.41
CA GLN A 1061 3.81 0.17 -26.44
C GLN A 1061 5.30 -0.11 -26.66
N VAL A 1062 6.06 -0.49 -25.62
CA VAL A 1062 7.50 -0.84 -25.77
C VAL A 1062 7.67 -1.99 -26.77
N ARG A 1063 6.85 -3.04 -26.70
CA ARG A 1063 6.86 -4.14 -27.69
C ARG A 1063 6.68 -3.66 -29.14
N GLN A 1064 5.92 -2.59 -29.33
CA GLN A 1064 5.63 -2.01 -30.65
C GLN A 1064 6.78 -1.14 -31.18
N LEU A 1065 7.80 -0.83 -30.38
CA LEU A 1065 8.99 -0.08 -30.82
C LEU A 1065 9.99 -0.91 -31.63
N GLY A 1066 9.79 -2.23 -31.77
CA GLY A 1066 10.62 -3.09 -32.62
C GLY A 1066 12.09 -3.13 -32.19
N TRP A 1067 12.37 -3.18 -30.89
CA TRP A 1067 13.75 -3.20 -30.37
C TRP A 1067 14.53 -4.47 -30.70
N ASN A 1068 13.87 -5.50 -31.25
CA ASN A 1068 14.49 -6.70 -31.79
C ASN A 1068 15.04 -6.54 -33.22
N ASP A 1069 14.66 -5.50 -33.98
CA ASP A 1069 15.19 -5.24 -35.34
C ASP A 1069 15.34 -3.73 -35.64
N PRO A 1070 16.57 -3.18 -35.70
CA PRO A 1070 17.85 -3.82 -35.37
C PRO A 1070 17.96 -4.06 -33.86
N ALA A 1071 18.47 -5.22 -33.45
CA ALA A 1071 18.47 -5.67 -32.05
C ALA A 1071 19.14 -4.67 -31.06
N VAL A 1072 18.45 -4.42 -29.94
CA VAL A 1072 18.98 -3.79 -28.74
C VAL A 1072 19.50 -4.88 -27.82
N GLU A 1073 20.81 -4.88 -27.60
CA GLU A 1073 21.52 -5.87 -26.80
C GLU A 1073 21.45 -5.56 -25.29
N MET A 1074 21.24 -4.29 -24.93
CA MET A 1074 21.05 -3.86 -23.54
C MET A 1074 20.17 -2.62 -23.42
N LEU A 1075 19.14 -2.69 -22.57
CA LEU A 1075 18.40 -1.56 -22.02
C LEU A 1075 18.93 -1.24 -20.62
N VAL A 1076 19.13 0.04 -20.31
CA VAL A 1076 19.41 0.51 -18.95
C VAL A 1076 18.34 1.53 -18.58
N LEU A 1077 17.64 1.30 -17.48
CA LEU A 1077 16.65 2.20 -16.92
C LEU A 1077 17.19 2.76 -15.59
N SER A 1078 17.77 3.95 -15.69
CA SER A 1078 18.45 4.66 -14.61
C SER A 1078 17.43 5.54 -13.88
N ALA A 1079 16.91 5.04 -12.74
CA ALA A 1079 15.79 5.55 -11.92
C ALA A 1079 14.40 4.86 -12.10
N CYS A 1080 14.38 3.53 -12.24
CA CYS A 1080 13.17 2.72 -12.02
C CYS A 1080 12.78 2.59 -10.53
N ARG A 1081 11.52 2.29 -10.27
CA ARG A 1081 11.06 1.61 -9.04
C ARG A 1081 10.15 0.42 -9.39
N THR A 1082 10.13 -0.59 -8.54
CA THR A 1082 9.17 -1.71 -8.59
C THR A 1082 8.33 -1.68 -7.31
N ALA A 1083 7.03 -2.00 -7.41
CA ALA A 1083 6.19 -2.23 -6.24
C ALA A 1083 6.65 -3.52 -5.53
N LEU A 1084 7.51 -3.36 -4.53
CA LEU A 1084 8.11 -4.48 -3.80
C LEU A 1084 7.05 -5.23 -2.99
N GLY A 1085 7.00 -6.55 -3.17
CA GLY A 1085 6.04 -7.42 -2.48
C GLY A 1085 4.76 -7.71 -3.28
N ASP A 1086 4.50 -6.97 -4.37
CA ASP A 1086 3.41 -7.30 -5.29
C ASP A 1086 3.84 -8.35 -6.32
N GLU A 1087 3.10 -9.46 -6.41
CA GLU A 1087 3.44 -10.59 -7.28
C GLU A 1087 3.37 -10.25 -8.78
N GLN A 1088 2.51 -9.29 -9.18
CA GLN A 1088 2.32 -8.87 -10.57
C GLN A 1088 3.36 -7.84 -11.02
N ALA A 1089 3.76 -6.93 -10.13
CA ALA A 1089 4.90 -6.04 -10.33
C ALA A 1089 6.21 -6.83 -10.39
N GLU A 1090 6.36 -7.87 -9.56
CA GLU A 1090 7.47 -8.83 -9.65
C GLU A 1090 7.50 -9.56 -11.00
N LEU A 1091 6.34 -9.95 -11.56
CA LEU A 1091 6.24 -10.51 -12.91
C LEU A 1091 6.59 -9.48 -13.99
N GLY A 1092 6.12 -8.23 -13.87
CA GLY A 1092 6.46 -7.12 -14.77
C GLY A 1092 7.97 -6.88 -14.82
N PHE A 1093 8.58 -6.76 -13.64
CA PHE A 1093 10.01 -6.52 -13.48
C PHE A 1093 10.87 -7.71 -13.94
N ALA A 1094 10.61 -8.94 -13.47
CA ALA A 1094 11.37 -10.11 -13.90
C ALA A 1094 11.18 -10.41 -15.39
N GLY A 1095 10.01 -10.08 -15.94
CA GLY A 1095 9.69 -10.18 -17.36
C GLY A 1095 10.28 -9.05 -18.23
N LEU A 1096 10.89 -8.02 -17.65
CA LEU A 1096 11.23 -6.76 -18.33
C LEU A 1096 12.02 -6.92 -19.64
N ALA A 1097 13.03 -7.80 -19.66
CA ALA A 1097 13.81 -8.05 -20.88
C ALA A 1097 12.94 -8.67 -22.00
N VAL A 1098 12.07 -9.62 -21.63
CA VAL A 1098 11.12 -10.28 -22.55
C VAL A 1098 10.04 -9.30 -23.02
N GLN A 1099 9.52 -8.46 -22.12
CA GLN A 1099 8.57 -7.38 -22.44
C GLN A 1099 9.16 -6.36 -23.40
N THR A 1100 10.38 -5.90 -23.16
CA THR A 1100 11.02 -4.86 -23.99
C THR A 1100 11.60 -5.41 -25.30
N GLY A 1101 11.71 -6.74 -25.44
CA GLY A 1101 12.29 -7.40 -26.60
C GLY A 1101 13.82 -7.24 -26.72
N VAL A 1102 14.48 -6.86 -25.63
CA VAL A 1102 15.94 -6.73 -25.52
C VAL A 1102 16.53 -8.00 -24.89
N LYS A 1103 17.83 -8.25 -25.06
CA LYS A 1103 18.45 -9.40 -24.39
C LYS A 1103 18.70 -9.15 -22.90
N THR A 1104 19.09 -7.94 -22.54
CA THR A 1104 19.48 -7.56 -21.17
C THR A 1104 18.76 -6.27 -20.77
N ALA A 1105 18.09 -6.25 -19.62
CA ALA A 1105 17.63 -5.02 -18.99
C ALA A 1105 18.37 -4.81 -17.66
N VAL A 1106 18.85 -3.59 -17.41
CA VAL A 1106 19.37 -3.17 -16.10
C VAL A 1106 18.37 -2.18 -15.52
N ALA A 1107 17.80 -2.50 -14.36
CA ALA A 1107 16.77 -1.69 -13.72
C ALA A 1107 16.90 -1.76 -12.19
N SER A 1108 16.41 -0.72 -11.52
CA SER A 1108 16.36 -0.63 -10.06
C SER A 1108 15.06 -1.23 -9.48
N LEU A 1109 15.23 -1.95 -8.38
CA LEU A 1109 14.18 -2.61 -7.59
C LEU A 1109 13.32 -1.63 -6.78
N TRP A 1110 13.88 -0.50 -6.35
CA TRP A 1110 13.23 0.51 -5.51
C TRP A 1110 13.66 1.93 -5.89
N TYR A 1111 13.06 2.94 -5.26
CA TYR A 1111 13.43 4.34 -5.49
C TYR A 1111 14.87 4.65 -5.07
N VAL A 1112 15.69 5.05 -6.03
CA VAL A 1112 17.14 5.24 -5.88
C VAL A 1112 17.53 6.71 -5.72
N SER A 1113 18.62 6.95 -4.99
CA SER A 1113 19.26 8.26 -4.92
C SER A 1113 19.79 8.69 -6.30
N ASP A 1114 19.47 9.91 -6.72
CA ASP A 1114 19.94 10.53 -7.97
C ASP A 1114 21.48 10.57 -8.04
N ALA A 1115 22.14 10.98 -6.96
CA ALA A 1115 23.61 10.96 -6.83
C ALA A 1115 24.21 9.54 -6.81
N GLY A 1116 23.58 8.60 -6.08
CA GLY A 1116 24.04 7.20 -6.02
C GLY A 1116 23.92 6.49 -7.37
N THR A 1117 22.86 6.78 -8.11
CA THR A 1117 22.58 6.24 -9.44
C THR A 1117 23.62 6.73 -10.46
N ALA A 1118 23.86 8.04 -10.51
CA ALA A 1118 24.89 8.62 -11.37
C ALA A 1118 26.29 8.03 -11.08
N ALA A 1119 26.60 7.76 -9.81
CA ALA A 1119 27.84 7.08 -9.41
C ALA A 1119 27.91 5.63 -9.94
N LEU A 1120 26.87 4.83 -9.70
CA LEU A 1120 26.82 3.42 -10.11
C LEU A 1120 26.88 3.28 -11.63
N MET A 1121 26.08 4.06 -12.38
CA MET A 1121 26.04 3.98 -13.84
C MET A 1121 27.34 4.41 -14.49
N THR A 1122 28.00 5.44 -13.94
CA THR A 1122 29.34 5.84 -14.41
C THR A 1122 30.35 4.71 -14.21
N GLY A 1123 30.39 4.10 -13.01
CA GLY A 1123 31.25 2.94 -12.72
C GLY A 1123 30.92 1.70 -13.56
N PHE A 1124 29.63 1.48 -13.86
CA PHE A 1124 29.16 0.38 -14.70
C PHE A 1124 29.68 0.52 -16.14
N TYR A 1125 29.46 1.66 -16.80
CA TYR A 1125 29.92 1.84 -18.20
C TYR A 1125 31.44 1.89 -18.32
N GLN A 1126 32.14 2.41 -17.32
CA GLN A 1126 33.59 2.31 -17.25
C GLN A 1126 34.03 0.84 -17.24
N SER A 1127 33.49 0.04 -16.32
CA SER A 1127 33.81 -1.39 -16.17
C SER A 1127 33.43 -2.19 -17.43
N LEU A 1128 32.29 -1.87 -18.06
CA LEU A 1128 31.74 -2.52 -19.24
C LEU A 1128 32.67 -2.45 -20.47
N SER A 1129 33.52 -1.43 -20.55
CA SER A 1129 34.53 -1.32 -21.61
C SER A 1129 35.60 -2.43 -21.56
N THR A 1130 35.80 -3.06 -20.41
CA THR A 1130 36.85 -4.07 -20.17
C THR A 1130 36.34 -5.42 -19.69
N ALA A 1131 35.14 -5.49 -19.10
CA ALA A 1131 34.60 -6.72 -18.53
C ALA A 1131 34.35 -7.81 -19.59
N PRO A 1132 34.48 -9.10 -19.22
CA PRO A 1132 34.18 -10.21 -20.13
C PRO A 1132 32.68 -10.36 -20.40
N ILE A 1133 31.84 -10.04 -19.41
CA ILE A 1133 30.37 -10.16 -19.42
C ILE A 1133 29.71 -8.94 -18.76
N LYS A 1134 28.48 -8.60 -19.16
CA LYS A 1134 27.74 -7.43 -18.64
C LYS A 1134 27.58 -7.47 -17.12
N ALA A 1135 27.23 -8.62 -16.53
CA ALA A 1135 27.03 -8.74 -15.09
C ALA A 1135 28.31 -8.56 -14.27
N GLU A 1136 29.49 -8.85 -14.83
CA GLU A 1136 30.77 -8.55 -14.17
C GLU A 1136 31.05 -7.05 -14.16
N ALA A 1137 30.65 -6.30 -15.19
CA ALA A 1137 30.75 -4.85 -15.18
C ALA A 1137 29.89 -4.21 -14.09
N LEU A 1138 28.65 -4.70 -13.90
CA LEU A 1138 27.77 -4.24 -12.82
C LEU A 1138 28.35 -4.61 -11.45
N ARG A 1139 28.87 -5.83 -11.32
CA ARG A 1139 29.54 -6.32 -10.11
C ARG A 1139 30.69 -5.41 -9.69
N GLN A 1140 31.58 -5.01 -10.60
CA GLN A 1140 32.71 -4.14 -10.27
C GLN A 1140 32.25 -2.77 -9.75
N ALA A 1141 31.22 -2.17 -10.37
CA ALA A 1141 30.63 -0.92 -9.89
C ALA A 1141 30.01 -1.06 -8.49
N GLN A 1142 29.26 -2.15 -8.26
CA GLN A 1142 28.65 -2.45 -6.95
C GLN A 1142 29.70 -2.67 -5.86
N ILE A 1143 30.80 -3.37 -6.15
CA ILE A 1143 31.91 -3.60 -5.21
C ILE A 1143 32.61 -2.28 -4.84
N ALA A 1144 32.92 -1.44 -5.83
CA ALA A 1144 33.58 -0.16 -5.59
C ALA A 1144 32.74 0.76 -4.68
N MET A 1145 31.41 0.75 -4.86
CA MET A 1145 30.50 1.45 -3.94
C MET A 1145 30.45 0.77 -2.57
N ALA A 1146 30.21 -0.54 -2.49
CA ALA A 1146 30.12 -1.30 -1.23
C ALA A 1146 31.37 -1.14 -0.33
N ARG A 1147 32.56 -1.01 -0.92
CA ARG A 1147 33.84 -0.80 -0.22
C ARG A 1147 34.12 0.66 0.14
N GLY A 1148 33.25 1.60 -0.24
CA GLY A 1148 33.45 3.04 -0.06
C GLY A 1148 34.59 3.62 -0.91
N GLU A 1149 35.01 2.91 -1.97
CA GLU A 1149 36.00 3.42 -2.92
C GLU A 1149 35.42 4.58 -3.74
N VAL A 1150 34.11 4.55 -4.02
CA VAL A 1150 33.33 5.65 -4.59
C VAL A 1150 32.56 6.39 -3.49
N TYR A 1151 32.75 7.71 -3.39
CA TYR A 1151 32.22 8.55 -2.31
C TYR A 1151 31.91 9.99 -2.77
N LEU A 1152 31.17 10.73 -1.95
CA LEU A 1152 30.78 12.12 -2.20
C LEU A 1152 31.59 13.08 -1.31
N GLU A 1153 32.38 13.97 -1.92
CA GLU A 1153 33.19 14.97 -1.24
C GLU A 1153 33.03 16.35 -1.92
N ASP A 1154 32.71 17.39 -1.15
CA ASP A 1154 32.53 18.78 -1.60
C ASP A 1154 31.62 18.94 -2.84
N GLY A 1155 30.56 18.13 -2.94
CA GLY A 1155 29.62 18.12 -4.06
C GLY A 1155 30.13 17.41 -5.32
N GLN A 1156 31.24 16.68 -5.22
CA GLN A 1156 31.82 15.89 -6.30
C GLN A 1156 31.78 14.39 -5.96
N LEU A 1157 31.35 13.56 -6.90
CA LEU A 1157 31.59 12.12 -6.83
C LEU A 1157 33.06 11.84 -7.15
N ARG A 1158 33.72 11.10 -6.27
CA ARG A 1158 35.15 10.73 -6.34
C ARG A 1158 35.30 9.22 -6.26
N GLY A 1159 36.48 8.72 -6.61
CA GLY A 1159 36.77 7.28 -6.68
C GLY A 1159 36.50 6.64 -8.04
N LEU A 1160 35.84 7.34 -8.96
CA LEU A 1160 35.64 6.91 -10.33
C LEU A 1160 36.97 7.03 -11.11
N GLU A 1161 37.60 5.91 -11.42
CA GLU A 1161 38.90 5.90 -12.11
C GLU A 1161 38.81 6.59 -13.49
N GLY A 1162 39.80 7.41 -13.82
CA GLY A 1162 39.82 8.20 -15.06
C GLY A 1162 38.97 9.47 -15.05
N ILE A 1163 38.21 9.76 -13.99
CA ILE A 1163 37.39 10.97 -13.85
C ILE A 1163 37.89 11.81 -12.66
N GLU A 1164 38.42 13.01 -12.92
CA GLU A 1164 38.92 13.94 -11.88
C GLU A 1164 37.78 14.67 -11.12
N GLY A 1165 36.87 13.90 -10.50
CA GLY A 1165 35.75 14.40 -9.70
C GLY A 1165 34.56 14.85 -10.55
N LEU A 1166 33.43 14.14 -10.44
CA LEU A 1166 32.21 14.50 -11.17
C LEU A 1166 31.36 15.46 -10.34
N ASN A 1167 31.28 16.72 -10.77
CA ASN A 1167 30.48 17.76 -10.10
C ASN A 1167 28.98 17.45 -10.23
N LEU A 1168 28.30 17.24 -9.10
CA LEU A 1168 26.85 17.09 -9.04
C LEU A 1168 26.17 18.44 -8.72
N PRO A 1169 24.96 18.72 -9.24
CA PRO A 1169 24.22 19.91 -8.84
C PRO A 1169 23.80 19.85 -7.37
N SER A 1170 23.74 21.00 -6.70
CA SER A 1170 23.39 21.07 -5.27
C SER A 1170 22.05 20.42 -4.92
N ALA A 1171 21.13 20.33 -5.88
CA ALA A 1171 19.80 19.75 -5.71
C ALA A 1171 19.77 18.21 -5.82
N SER A 1172 20.84 17.54 -6.30
CA SER A 1172 20.95 16.07 -6.26
C SER A 1172 21.68 15.59 -4.99
N LEU A 1173 22.12 16.50 -4.12
CA LEU A 1173 22.86 16.17 -2.91
C LEU A 1173 21.88 15.95 -1.76
N ASP A 1174 21.59 14.68 -1.46
CA ASP A 1174 21.01 14.31 -0.18
C ASP A 1174 21.98 14.72 0.94
N ILE A 1175 21.51 15.56 1.86
CA ILE A 1175 22.33 16.26 2.86
C ILE A 1175 22.89 15.28 3.92
N SER A 1176 22.42 14.02 3.90
CA SER A 1176 22.66 13.02 4.95
C SER A 1176 23.84 12.07 4.74
N SER A 1177 24.38 11.87 3.52
CA SER A 1177 25.45 10.87 3.28
C SER A 1177 26.64 11.38 2.45
N ARG A 1178 27.85 11.18 3.00
CA ARG A 1178 29.12 11.25 2.25
C ARG A 1178 29.56 9.87 1.72
N GLU A 1179 29.03 8.80 2.32
CA GLU A 1179 29.40 7.41 2.04
C GLU A 1179 28.26 6.72 1.29
N LEU A 1180 28.58 6.12 0.14
CA LEU A 1180 27.64 5.40 -0.75
C LEU A 1180 27.74 3.87 -0.59
N SER A 1181 28.28 3.41 0.54
CA SER A 1181 28.61 2.00 0.82
C SER A 1181 27.43 1.14 1.26
N HIS A 1182 26.34 1.75 1.72
CA HIS A 1182 25.13 1.02 2.12
C HIS A 1182 24.43 0.35 0.91
N PRO A 1183 23.93 -0.90 1.03
CA PRO A 1183 23.23 -1.60 -0.06
C PRO A 1183 22.14 -0.80 -0.77
N TYR A 1184 21.46 0.09 -0.07
CA TYR A 1184 20.48 1.04 -0.64
C TYR A 1184 20.96 1.71 -1.95
N TYR A 1185 22.24 2.10 -2.04
CA TYR A 1185 22.78 2.84 -3.18
C TYR A 1185 23.20 1.97 -4.37
N TRP A 1186 23.60 0.71 -4.14
CA TRP A 1186 24.22 -0.14 -5.16
C TRP A 1186 23.50 -1.46 -5.41
N ALA A 1187 22.83 -2.03 -4.41
CA ALA A 1187 22.09 -3.29 -4.51
C ALA A 1187 20.71 -3.12 -5.14
N ALA A 1188 20.23 -1.88 -5.28
CA ALA A 1188 18.98 -1.56 -5.95
C ALA A 1188 18.95 -2.05 -7.39
N PHE A 1189 20.08 -1.97 -8.11
CA PHE A 1189 20.16 -2.34 -9.51
C PHE A 1189 20.52 -3.82 -9.70
N THR A 1190 19.76 -4.49 -10.56
CA THR A 1190 20.01 -5.87 -10.99
C THR A 1190 19.92 -5.99 -12.52
N MET A 1191 20.40 -7.11 -13.04
CA MET A 1191 20.46 -7.42 -14.46
C MET A 1191 19.47 -8.53 -14.79
N ILE A 1192 18.49 -8.22 -15.64
CA ILE A 1192 17.34 -9.06 -15.99
C ILE A 1192 17.51 -9.57 -17.43
N GLY A 1193 17.22 -10.85 -17.64
CA GLY A 1193 17.44 -11.54 -18.91
C GLY A 1193 18.87 -12.07 -19.03
N ASN A 1194 19.53 -11.81 -20.15
CA ASN A 1194 20.86 -12.30 -20.46
C ASN A 1194 21.96 -11.48 -19.73
N PRO A 1195 22.77 -12.08 -18.83
CA PRO A 1195 23.78 -11.35 -18.06
C PRO A 1195 25.16 -11.24 -18.73
N TRP A 1196 25.33 -11.71 -19.97
CA TRP A 1196 26.62 -11.70 -20.70
C TRP A 1196 26.64 -10.85 -21.97
#